data_AF-A0A662E6F9-F1
#
_entry.id   AF-A0A662E6F9-F1
#
_cell.length_a   1.000
_cell.length_b   1.000
_cell.length_c   1.000
_cell.angle_alpha   90.00
_cell.angle_beta   90.00
_cell.angle_gamma   90.00
#
_symmetry.space_group_name_H-M   'P 1'
#
loop_
_entity.id
_entity.type
_entity.pdbx_description
1 polymer ?
#
loop_
_entity_poly.entity_id
_entity_poly.type
_entity_poly.pdbx_seq_one_letter_code
_entity_poly.pdbx_strand_id
1 'polypeptide(L)'
;MKYYFASGSGQALEMLLEEKVPSILISYAYFSKGIPDNLMKAVGNGTNLMLDSGGFTVGKKGNASVAFDKYLEFLGEYKNKVTEYIQLDNPMVRRVTLRNYKLMIEKGFKPLFVDHIWFKWIPELNEIYKNKKLCWAGIHPRMNPDISKSIQERYDGGVLKNPRSKLHLLGFGQRLRGMLPWFDVVDSFDAATWAIAPGKFGNWVKYYPPSADRPFPYLKQHHPPWAGAKLPKDVYETYEAHKLNGYKYQDRIRASIREFTKYFAGMEKFFNENKSKGREFLIESAMRKDVEGPPPVWPLQVYIRRDELIKAEADPYTSPPPENFRYPFTVQHHWKGKSLHADLRIAYQTGKNLLGWTLNTQIPGAVKEPVATLEEAKRIAKEEMGDISNIDWNTGEWKRRDSGESVEKVGSITLLADRKELEPYRWLEAEGVTRPLGNAPAIGGTKKYPGVFHIVDKGVIEYGAQKDDFHEYFAHGDSLNCRITFRRMKGTVAKADRKSVEGLEAGALSEPNWLASKMEDQKPFALSNDSLGGWSPPDGYSSLPIAIQKQIPAEFAYWRKGGTEANGIRAKLIEAMKAGNVEIDFSAPYKREVEKEDERFIAEIKMSMPIAKVDGEKRLVTGVVMEPDEVDSQGDTTDPDAIERAGHNFLAKYNRETQLGLLHKMFGEIGVELVESWITPEVMTIGNQKVKKGSWLMTVRVKDDVLWRKIKNGEITGFSIGGLAAVTQSRTV
;
A
#
# COMPACT_ATOMS: atom_id res chain seq x y z
N MET A 1 0.58 -34.56 -1.55
CA MET A 1 2.05 -34.41 -1.49
C MET A 1 2.43 -33.40 -0.41
N LYS A 2 3.46 -33.68 0.40
CA LYS A 2 3.84 -32.83 1.55
C LYS A 2 5.22 -32.22 1.31
N TYR A 3 5.34 -30.91 1.38
CA TYR A 3 6.58 -30.21 1.15
C TYR A 3 7.22 -29.73 2.46
N TYR A 4 8.51 -29.99 2.64
CA TYR A 4 9.29 -29.47 3.76
C TYR A 4 9.93 -28.15 3.34
N PHE A 5 9.55 -27.04 3.98
CA PHE A 5 10.09 -25.72 3.66
C PHE A 5 11.54 -25.58 4.13
N ALA A 6 12.48 -25.53 3.20
CA ALA A 6 13.89 -25.26 3.48
C ALA A 6 14.10 -23.75 3.64
N SER A 7 14.25 -23.29 4.89
CA SER A 7 14.69 -21.92 5.15
C SER A 7 16.11 -21.69 4.64
N GLY A 8 16.49 -20.44 4.34
CA GLY A 8 17.81 -20.09 3.80
C GLY A 8 19.04 -20.38 4.66
N SER A 9 18.91 -21.10 5.77
CA SER A 9 20.06 -21.65 6.48
C SER A 9 20.50 -22.94 5.77
N GLY A 10 21.75 -22.96 5.26
CA GLY A 10 22.30 -24.15 4.58
C GLY A 10 22.14 -25.44 5.41
N GLN A 11 22.26 -25.35 6.73
CA GLN A 11 22.07 -26.46 7.66
C GLN A 11 20.66 -27.09 7.62
N ALA A 12 19.60 -26.30 7.43
CA ALA A 12 18.24 -26.85 7.38
C ALA A 12 18.03 -27.66 6.10
N LEU A 13 18.57 -27.18 4.97
CA LEU A 13 18.56 -27.91 3.71
C LEU A 13 19.36 -29.21 3.82
N GLU A 14 20.57 -29.17 4.37
CA GLU A 14 21.40 -30.37 4.59
C GLU A 14 20.66 -31.44 5.39
N MET A 15 20.02 -31.06 6.50
CA MET A 15 19.25 -32.00 7.31
C MET A 15 18.06 -32.63 6.57
N LEU A 16 17.37 -31.88 5.71
CA LEU A 16 16.30 -32.44 4.86
C LEU A 16 16.84 -33.45 3.85
N LEU A 17 18.00 -33.17 3.25
CA LEU A 17 18.66 -34.05 2.29
C LEU A 17 19.17 -35.34 2.96
N GLU A 18 19.75 -35.22 4.17
CA GLU A 18 20.18 -36.37 4.99
C GLU A 18 19.02 -37.28 5.38
N GLU A 19 17.88 -36.70 5.81
CA GLU A 19 16.65 -37.43 6.14
C GLU A 19 15.89 -37.90 4.89
N LYS A 20 16.41 -37.64 3.68
CA LYS A 20 15.89 -38.07 2.38
C LYS A 20 14.39 -37.76 2.21
N VAL A 21 13.97 -36.55 2.61
CA VAL A 21 12.56 -36.17 2.49
C VAL A 21 12.14 -36.16 1.00
N PRO A 22 10.92 -36.63 0.68
CA PRO A 22 10.52 -36.84 -0.71
C PRO A 22 10.20 -35.55 -1.46
N SER A 23 9.92 -34.44 -0.77
CA SER A 23 9.53 -33.19 -1.41
C SER A 23 9.97 -31.98 -0.58
N ILE A 24 10.66 -31.04 -1.22
CA ILE A 24 11.26 -29.86 -0.60
C ILE A 24 10.68 -28.61 -1.27
N LEU A 25 10.34 -27.61 -0.46
CA LEU A 25 10.01 -26.28 -0.95
C LEU A 25 11.16 -25.33 -0.62
N ILE A 26 11.65 -24.59 -1.61
CA ILE A 26 12.64 -23.52 -1.44
C ILE A 26 12.01 -22.19 -1.83
N SER A 27 12.49 -21.09 -1.24
CA SER A 27 12.03 -19.74 -1.58
C SER A 27 13.11 -18.99 -2.33
N TYR A 28 12.78 -18.37 -3.47
CA TYR A 28 13.70 -17.52 -4.23
C TYR A 28 14.35 -16.44 -3.35
N ALA A 29 13.64 -15.94 -2.33
CA ALA A 29 14.17 -14.99 -1.35
C ALA A 29 15.47 -15.44 -0.65
N TYR A 30 15.71 -16.75 -0.54
CA TYR A 30 16.92 -17.32 0.07
C TYR A 30 17.89 -17.89 -0.97
N PHE A 31 17.39 -18.27 -2.14
CA PHE A 31 18.12 -18.99 -3.18
C PHE A 31 18.33 -18.17 -4.46
N SER A 32 18.17 -16.85 -4.40
CA SER A 32 18.28 -15.96 -5.57
C SER A 32 19.64 -15.98 -6.25
N LYS A 33 20.69 -16.46 -5.56
CA LYS A 33 22.04 -16.63 -6.11
C LYS A 33 22.26 -17.97 -6.83
N GLY A 34 21.28 -18.88 -6.79
CA GLY A 34 21.36 -20.21 -7.39
C GLY A 34 20.88 -21.31 -6.45
N ILE A 35 20.53 -22.47 -7.03
CA ILE A 35 20.16 -23.68 -6.29
C ILE A 35 21.41 -24.54 -6.06
N PRO A 36 21.74 -24.92 -4.82
CA PRO A 36 22.91 -25.73 -4.52
C PRO A 36 22.95 -27.09 -5.23
N ASP A 37 24.13 -27.53 -5.66
CA ASP A 37 24.34 -28.77 -6.42
C ASP A 37 23.86 -30.03 -5.68
N ASN A 38 24.00 -30.07 -4.36
CA ASN A 38 23.52 -31.20 -3.55
C ASN A 38 22.00 -31.35 -3.58
N LEU A 39 21.26 -30.23 -3.62
CA LEU A 39 19.81 -30.25 -3.82
C LEU A 39 19.48 -30.65 -5.26
N MET A 40 20.19 -30.11 -6.26
CA MET A 40 19.97 -30.49 -7.67
C MET A 40 20.22 -31.99 -7.91
N LYS A 41 21.23 -32.57 -7.26
CA LYS A 41 21.49 -34.02 -7.28
C LYS A 41 20.35 -34.81 -6.63
N ALA A 42 19.79 -34.33 -5.52
CA ALA A 42 18.63 -34.96 -4.90
C ALA A 42 17.39 -34.93 -5.81
N VAL A 43 17.16 -33.81 -6.52
CA VAL A 43 16.11 -33.74 -7.54
C VAL A 43 16.34 -34.75 -8.66
N GLY A 44 17.56 -34.87 -9.17
CA GLY A 44 17.94 -35.89 -10.15
C GLY A 44 17.70 -37.34 -9.66
N ASN A 45 17.69 -37.55 -8.35
CA ASN A 45 17.40 -38.83 -7.69
C ASN A 45 15.92 -38.99 -7.29
N GLY A 46 15.03 -38.09 -7.72
CA GLY A 46 13.58 -38.21 -7.52
C GLY A 46 12.98 -37.39 -6.39
N THR A 47 13.73 -36.48 -5.75
CA THR A 47 13.15 -35.51 -4.80
C THR A 47 12.32 -34.47 -5.55
N ASN A 48 11.05 -34.29 -5.17
CA ASN A 48 10.23 -33.21 -5.74
C ASN A 48 10.69 -31.85 -5.20
N LEU A 49 10.85 -30.86 -6.08
CA LEU A 49 11.26 -29.52 -5.71
C LEU A 49 10.22 -28.50 -6.13
N MET A 50 9.66 -27.78 -5.16
CA MET A 50 8.80 -26.63 -5.40
C MET A 50 9.56 -25.34 -5.15
N LEU A 51 9.44 -24.38 -6.07
CA LEU A 51 10.01 -23.05 -5.94
C LEU A 51 8.92 -22.02 -5.59
N ASP A 52 8.98 -21.52 -4.37
CA ASP A 52 8.22 -20.35 -3.92
C ASP A 52 8.88 -19.05 -4.44
N SER A 53 8.04 -18.08 -4.79
CA SER A 53 8.46 -16.79 -5.36
C SER A 53 9.24 -15.93 -4.37
N GLY A 54 9.03 -16.16 -3.07
CA GLY A 54 9.63 -15.37 -2.01
C GLY A 54 9.03 -13.99 -1.82
N GLY A 55 7.98 -13.61 -2.56
CA GLY A 55 7.30 -12.31 -2.41
C GLY A 55 6.88 -12.04 -0.96
N PHE A 56 6.26 -13.02 -0.31
CA PHE A 56 5.92 -12.94 1.12
C PHE A 56 7.15 -12.90 2.05
N THR A 57 8.20 -13.65 1.73
CA THR A 57 9.40 -13.76 2.56
C THR A 57 10.21 -12.46 2.55
N VAL A 58 10.34 -11.81 1.40
CA VAL A 58 11.02 -10.51 1.28
C VAL A 58 10.17 -9.40 1.89
N GLY A 59 8.86 -9.40 1.65
CA GLY A 59 7.93 -8.41 2.25
C GLY A 59 7.96 -8.38 3.78
N LYS A 60 8.26 -9.51 4.45
CA LYS A 60 8.45 -9.57 5.92
C LYS A 60 9.71 -8.86 6.44
N LYS A 61 10.72 -8.63 5.60
CA LYS A 61 12.02 -8.06 6.02
C LYS A 61 12.08 -6.53 5.92
N GLY A 62 11.01 -5.87 5.48
CA GLY A 62 10.89 -4.41 5.38
C GLY A 62 11.44 -3.85 4.07
N ASN A 63 10.57 -3.21 3.29
CA ASN A 63 10.78 -2.45 2.03
C ASN A 63 11.54 -3.11 0.86
N ALA A 64 12.00 -4.35 0.99
CA ALA A 64 12.53 -5.09 -0.14
C ALA A 64 11.40 -5.79 -0.89
N SER A 65 11.54 -5.85 -2.21
CA SER A 65 10.64 -6.60 -3.08
C SER A 65 11.43 -7.45 -4.07
N VAL A 66 10.80 -8.51 -4.57
CA VAL A 66 11.43 -9.39 -5.56
C VAL A 66 11.25 -8.75 -6.93
N ALA A 67 12.33 -8.27 -7.53
CA ALA A 67 12.26 -7.73 -8.89
C ALA A 67 11.74 -8.81 -9.85
N PHE A 68 10.63 -8.51 -10.53
CA PHE A 68 9.92 -9.46 -11.40
C PHE A 68 10.85 -10.05 -12.48
N ASP A 69 11.63 -9.22 -13.15
CA ASP A 69 12.55 -9.68 -14.20
C ASP A 69 13.66 -10.59 -13.66
N LYS A 70 14.15 -10.34 -12.45
CA LYS A 70 15.14 -11.21 -11.80
C LYS A 70 14.57 -12.56 -11.41
N TYR A 71 13.32 -12.59 -10.98
CA TYR A 71 12.63 -13.86 -10.74
C TYR A 71 12.41 -14.63 -12.06
N LEU A 72 12.06 -13.95 -13.15
CA LEU A 72 11.92 -14.58 -14.47
C LEU A 72 13.25 -15.11 -15.02
N GLU A 73 14.34 -14.35 -14.85
CA GLU A 73 15.70 -14.77 -15.20
C GLU A 73 16.06 -16.07 -14.47
N PHE A 74 15.84 -16.10 -13.15
CA PHE A 74 16.05 -17.29 -12.32
C PHE A 74 15.17 -18.47 -12.77
N LEU A 75 13.88 -18.23 -13.04
CA LEU A 75 13.00 -19.27 -13.57
C LEU A 75 13.43 -19.74 -14.96
N GLY A 76 14.02 -18.88 -15.79
CA GLY A 76 14.57 -19.26 -17.08
C GLY A 76 15.60 -20.40 -16.96
N GLU A 77 16.41 -20.36 -15.91
CA GLU A 77 17.44 -21.36 -15.62
C GLU A 77 16.89 -22.64 -14.97
N TYR A 78 15.95 -22.49 -14.03
CA TYR A 78 15.54 -23.59 -13.14
C TYR A 78 14.15 -24.18 -13.43
N LYS A 79 13.27 -23.55 -14.22
CA LYS A 79 11.88 -24.01 -14.41
C LYS A 79 11.73 -25.44 -14.94
N ASN A 80 12.70 -25.91 -15.71
CA ASN A 80 12.72 -27.28 -16.25
C ASN A 80 13.39 -28.29 -15.31
N LYS A 81 13.98 -27.81 -14.21
CA LYS A 81 14.69 -28.61 -13.21
C LYS A 81 13.92 -28.71 -11.88
N VAL A 82 12.85 -27.93 -11.71
CA VAL A 82 11.96 -27.99 -10.54
C VAL A 82 10.65 -28.69 -10.92
N THR A 83 9.99 -29.30 -9.95
CA THR A 83 8.71 -29.99 -10.15
C THR A 83 7.58 -28.98 -10.37
N GLU A 84 7.54 -27.94 -9.55
CA GLU A 84 6.51 -26.89 -9.58
C GLU A 84 7.13 -25.55 -9.19
N TYR A 85 6.59 -24.44 -9.72
CA TYR A 85 6.99 -23.10 -9.29
C TYR A 85 5.79 -22.18 -9.18
N ILE A 86 5.86 -21.27 -8.23
CA ILE A 86 4.77 -20.37 -7.87
C ILE A 86 4.96 -19.05 -8.63
N GLN A 87 3.86 -18.39 -8.99
CA GLN A 87 3.94 -17.04 -9.55
C GLN A 87 4.56 -16.06 -8.56
N LEU A 88 5.11 -14.94 -9.03
CA LEU A 88 5.43 -13.85 -8.12
C LEU A 88 4.14 -13.20 -7.59
N ASP A 89 3.73 -13.60 -6.39
CA ASP A 89 2.55 -13.12 -5.71
C ASP A 89 2.84 -11.91 -4.82
N ASN A 90 1.84 -11.06 -4.67
CA ASN A 90 1.83 -9.99 -3.68
C ASN A 90 0.70 -10.27 -2.67
N PRO A 91 1.02 -10.65 -1.42
CA PRO A 91 0.01 -10.97 -0.41
C PRO A 91 -0.92 -9.80 -0.08
N MET A 92 -0.51 -8.58 -0.40
CA MET A 92 -1.20 -7.36 -0.02
C MET A 92 -2.06 -6.79 -1.15
N VAL A 93 -1.75 -7.10 -2.41
CA VAL A 93 -2.42 -6.52 -3.58
C VAL A 93 -2.78 -7.60 -4.60
N ARG A 94 -4.03 -8.09 -4.56
CA ARG A 94 -4.52 -9.10 -5.53
C ARG A 94 -4.32 -8.69 -6.99
N ARG A 95 -4.51 -7.41 -7.34
CA ARG A 95 -4.35 -6.94 -8.73
C ARG A 95 -2.93 -7.18 -9.25
N VAL A 96 -1.90 -6.99 -8.40
CA VAL A 96 -0.50 -7.27 -8.74
C VAL A 96 -0.30 -8.77 -8.93
N THR A 97 -0.82 -9.59 -8.01
CA THR A 97 -0.80 -11.06 -8.11
C THR A 97 -1.41 -11.57 -9.42
N LEU A 98 -2.55 -11.01 -9.84
CA LEU A 98 -3.21 -11.34 -11.12
C LEU A 98 -2.42 -10.84 -12.34
N ARG A 99 -1.87 -9.63 -12.28
CA ARG A 99 -1.04 -9.05 -13.35
C ARG A 99 0.21 -9.90 -13.56
N ASN A 100 0.94 -10.23 -12.51
CA ASN A 100 2.15 -11.04 -12.57
C ASN A 100 1.86 -12.43 -13.13
N TYR A 101 0.76 -13.06 -12.71
CA TYR A 101 0.31 -14.33 -13.30
C TYR A 101 0.15 -14.22 -14.81
N LYS A 102 -0.64 -13.24 -15.28
CA LYS A 102 -0.90 -13.03 -16.72
C LYS A 102 0.39 -12.77 -17.50
N LEU A 103 1.26 -11.89 -17.01
CA LEU A 103 2.54 -11.59 -17.63
C LEU A 103 3.45 -12.83 -17.72
N MET A 104 3.47 -13.67 -16.68
CA MET A 104 4.21 -14.93 -16.70
C MET A 104 3.67 -15.89 -17.76
N ILE A 105 2.34 -16.03 -17.85
CA ILE A 105 1.69 -16.86 -18.89
C ILE A 105 2.00 -16.32 -20.29
N GLU A 106 1.90 -15.01 -20.51
CA GLU A 106 2.24 -14.34 -21.78
C GLU A 106 3.70 -14.58 -22.20
N LYS A 107 4.62 -14.63 -21.23
CA LYS A 107 6.04 -14.96 -21.45
C LYS A 107 6.31 -16.47 -21.54
N GLY A 108 5.28 -17.31 -21.61
CA GLY A 108 5.40 -18.76 -21.81
C GLY A 108 5.75 -19.56 -20.56
N PHE A 109 5.65 -18.98 -19.37
CA PHE A 109 5.75 -19.71 -18.11
C PHE A 109 4.40 -20.35 -17.74
N LYS A 110 4.42 -21.34 -16.84
CA LYS A 110 3.26 -22.07 -16.33
C LYS A 110 3.29 -22.14 -14.79
N PRO A 111 3.27 -21.00 -14.08
CA PRO A 111 3.33 -20.99 -12.63
C PRO A 111 2.03 -21.49 -11.99
N LEU A 112 2.11 -21.98 -10.75
CA LEU A 112 0.96 -22.14 -9.87
C LEU A 112 0.44 -20.76 -9.43
N PHE A 113 -0.88 -20.56 -9.55
CA PHE A 113 -1.53 -19.32 -9.14
C PHE A 113 -1.73 -19.28 -7.62
N VAL A 114 -1.36 -18.19 -6.96
CA VAL A 114 -1.64 -17.96 -5.53
C VAL A 114 -2.90 -17.13 -5.36
N ASP A 115 -3.92 -17.70 -4.71
CA ASP A 115 -5.08 -16.97 -4.22
C ASP A 115 -4.96 -16.75 -2.70
N HIS A 116 -4.87 -15.49 -2.30
CA HIS A 116 -4.87 -15.14 -0.89
C HIS A 116 -6.30 -15.09 -0.37
N ILE A 117 -6.62 -15.99 0.56
CA ILE A 117 -8.01 -16.23 0.93
C ILE A 117 -8.65 -15.11 1.78
N TRP A 118 -7.86 -14.16 2.30
CA TRP A 118 -8.40 -12.99 3.02
C TRP A 118 -9.03 -11.95 2.09
N PHE A 119 -8.80 -12.05 0.77
CA PHE A 119 -9.52 -11.22 -0.19
C PHE A 119 -10.86 -11.88 -0.55
N LYS A 120 -11.92 -11.06 -0.70
CA LYS A 120 -13.25 -11.49 -1.14
C LYS A 120 -13.21 -12.21 -2.49
N TRP A 121 -14.13 -13.12 -2.79
CA TRP A 121 -14.18 -13.73 -4.12
C TRP A 121 -14.43 -12.68 -5.23
N ILE A 122 -13.87 -12.91 -6.44
CA ILE A 122 -14.15 -12.08 -7.63
C ILE A 122 -14.35 -12.96 -8.88
N PRO A 123 -15.21 -12.57 -9.84
CA PRO A 123 -15.52 -13.39 -11.02
C PRO A 123 -14.33 -13.74 -11.92
N GLU A 124 -13.29 -12.92 -11.96
CA GLU A 124 -12.07 -13.15 -12.76
C GLU A 124 -11.32 -14.43 -12.35
N LEU A 125 -11.53 -14.90 -11.11
CA LEU A 125 -10.94 -16.14 -10.63
C LEU A 125 -11.58 -17.38 -11.26
N ASN A 126 -12.78 -17.27 -11.83
CA ASN A 126 -13.48 -18.41 -12.44
C ASN A 126 -12.63 -19.09 -13.51
N GLU A 127 -12.01 -18.33 -14.42
CA GLU A 127 -11.15 -18.89 -15.48
C GLU A 127 -9.85 -19.47 -14.94
N ILE A 128 -9.29 -18.89 -13.87
CA ILE A 128 -8.05 -19.36 -13.25
C ILE A 128 -8.29 -20.69 -12.53
N TYR A 129 -9.45 -20.84 -11.89
CA TYR A 129 -9.84 -22.02 -11.12
C TYR A 129 -10.28 -23.21 -12.00
N LYS A 130 -10.46 -23.04 -13.31
CA LYS A 130 -10.87 -24.13 -14.21
C LYS A 130 -9.73 -25.11 -14.48
N ASN A 131 -9.90 -26.37 -14.02
CA ASN A 131 -9.04 -27.52 -14.34
C ASN A 131 -7.53 -27.31 -14.10
N LYS A 132 -7.16 -26.60 -13.03
CA LYS A 132 -5.75 -26.31 -12.69
C LYS A 132 -5.44 -26.63 -11.23
N LYS A 133 -4.17 -26.96 -10.98
CA LYS A 133 -3.61 -26.90 -9.63
C LYS A 133 -3.25 -25.45 -9.29
N LEU A 134 -3.61 -24.99 -8.09
CA LEU A 134 -3.38 -23.63 -7.60
C LEU A 134 -3.05 -23.63 -6.11
N CYS A 135 -2.61 -22.49 -5.60
CA CYS A 135 -2.19 -22.31 -4.22
C CYS A 135 -3.21 -21.46 -3.44
N TRP A 136 -3.51 -21.86 -2.20
CA TRP A 136 -4.17 -21.00 -1.22
C TRP A 136 -3.15 -20.50 -0.20
N ALA A 137 -3.13 -19.19 0.01
CA ALA A 137 -2.29 -18.53 1.00
C ALA A 137 -3.13 -17.73 1.99
N GLY A 138 -2.55 -17.47 3.16
CA GLY A 138 -3.04 -16.41 4.04
C GLY A 138 -4.08 -16.79 5.09
N ILE A 139 -4.05 -18.03 5.57
CA ILE A 139 -5.05 -18.52 6.53
C ILE A 139 -4.60 -18.23 7.97
N HIS A 140 -5.32 -17.36 8.69
CA HIS A 140 -5.08 -17.05 10.10
C HIS A 140 -5.83 -18.04 11.02
N PRO A 141 -5.23 -18.53 12.12
CA PRO A 141 -5.80 -19.59 12.98
C PRO A 141 -6.94 -19.13 13.89
N ARG A 142 -7.22 -17.83 13.98
CA ARG A 142 -8.53 -17.36 14.44
C ARG A 142 -9.39 -17.27 13.20
N MET A 143 -10.16 -18.32 12.91
CA MET A 143 -11.20 -18.30 11.88
C MET A 143 -12.21 -17.23 12.27
N ASN A 144 -11.94 -15.99 11.84
CA ASN A 144 -12.95 -14.95 11.76
C ASN A 144 -14.06 -15.51 10.84
N PRO A 145 -15.35 -15.36 11.18
CA PRO A 145 -16.49 -15.67 10.31
C PRO A 145 -16.26 -15.28 8.83
N ASP A 146 -15.57 -14.17 8.58
CA ASP A 146 -15.24 -13.68 7.23
C ASP A 146 -14.33 -14.63 6.43
N ILE A 147 -13.38 -15.31 7.07
CA ILE A 147 -12.46 -16.24 6.40
C ILE A 147 -13.18 -17.55 6.07
N SER A 148 -13.99 -18.07 6.99
CA SER A 148 -14.81 -19.27 6.74
C SER A 148 -15.77 -19.04 5.58
N LYS A 149 -16.41 -17.87 5.53
CA LYS A 149 -17.26 -17.45 4.42
C LYS A 149 -16.45 -17.33 3.12
N SER A 150 -15.27 -16.73 3.16
CA SER A 150 -14.38 -16.57 2.00
C SER A 150 -13.86 -17.90 1.44
N ILE A 151 -13.62 -18.89 2.30
CA ILE A 151 -13.30 -20.28 1.90
C ILE A 151 -14.54 -20.93 1.29
N GLN A 152 -15.70 -20.78 1.91
CA GLN A 152 -16.96 -21.32 1.41
C GLN A 152 -17.32 -20.73 0.03
N GLU A 153 -17.14 -19.43 -0.19
CA GLU A 153 -17.34 -18.78 -1.49
C GLU A 153 -16.40 -19.33 -2.58
N ARG A 154 -15.14 -19.63 -2.24
CA ARG A 154 -14.20 -20.29 -3.17
C ARG A 154 -14.57 -21.74 -3.44
N TYR A 155 -15.06 -22.40 -2.41
CA TYR A 155 -15.50 -23.78 -2.49
C TYR A 155 -16.74 -23.88 -3.40
N ASP A 156 -17.76 -23.06 -3.18
CA ASP A 156 -19.03 -23.03 -3.92
C ASP A 156 -18.90 -22.40 -5.33
N GLY A 157 -18.07 -21.35 -5.44
CA GLY A 157 -17.89 -20.57 -6.67
C GLY A 157 -16.82 -21.12 -7.61
N GLY A 158 -15.81 -21.83 -7.09
CA GLY A 158 -14.61 -22.23 -7.82
C GLY A 158 -14.36 -23.73 -7.84
N VAL A 159 -13.83 -24.26 -6.74
CA VAL A 159 -13.18 -25.59 -6.70
C VAL A 159 -14.18 -26.74 -6.86
N LEU A 160 -15.40 -26.67 -6.29
CA LEU A 160 -16.42 -27.72 -6.47
C LEU A 160 -17.01 -27.76 -7.89
N LYS A 161 -17.15 -26.60 -8.54
CA LYS A 161 -17.62 -26.54 -9.94
C LYS A 161 -16.59 -27.12 -10.91
N ASN A 162 -15.35 -27.34 -10.46
CA ASN A 162 -14.24 -27.85 -11.24
C ASN A 162 -13.54 -28.99 -10.49
N PRO A 163 -14.12 -30.19 -10.39
CA PRO A 163 -13.61 -31.29 -9.55
C PRO A 163 -12.20 -31.80 -9.93
N ARG A 164 -11.64 -31.35 -11.06
CA ARG A 164 -10.24 -31.62 -11.45
C ARG A 164 -9.24 -30.64 -10.85
N SER A 165 -9.69 -29.52 -10.27
CA SER A 165 -8.82 -28.53 -9.67
C SER A 165 -8.27 -29.02 -8.34
N LYS A 166 -6.98 -28.74 -8.10
CA LYS A 166 -6.20 -29.25 -6.97
C LYS A 166 -5.58 -28.10 -6.20
N LEU A 167 -5.50 -28.20 -4.89
CA LEU A 167 -5.00 -27.12 -4.03
C LEU A 167 -3.67 -27.47 -3.39
N HIS A 168 -2.72 -26.54 -3.46
CA HIS A 168 -1.56 -26.47 -2.59
C HIS A 168 -1.83 -25.47 -1.46
N LEU A 169 -1.71 -25.87 -0.19
CA LEU A 169 -1.90 -24.97 0.95
C LEU A 169 -0.56 -24.42 1.46
N LEU A 170 -0.37 -23.11 1.35
CA LEU A 170 0.87 -22.45 1.74
C LEU A 170 0.98 -22.24 3.27
N GLY A 171 2.03 -22.78 3.89
CA GLY A 171 2.40 -22.55 5.29
C GLY A 171 1.52 -23.24 6.34
N PHE A 172 1.03 -24.45 6.05
CA PHE A 172 -0.11 -25.06 6.75
C PHE A 172 0.17 -26.06 7.89
N GLY A 173 1.37 -26.63 7.99
CA GLY A 173 1.86 -27.47 9.11
C GLY A 173 0.81 -28.06 10.06
N GLN A 174 0.75 -27.56 11.31
CA GLN A 174 -0.18 -28.03 12.37
C GLN A 174 -1.60 -27.45 12.27
N ARG A 175 -1.86 -26.55 11.31
CA ARG A 175 -3.14 -25.84 11.15
C ARG A 175 -4.09 -26.54 10.17
N LEU A 176 -3.65 -27.65 9.57
CA LEU A 176 -4.41 -28.45 8.60
C LEU A 176 -5.74 -28.98 9.14
N ARG A 177 -5.88 -29.14 10.47
CA ARG A 177 -7.14 -29.59 11.09
C ARG A 177 -8.34 -28.71 10.76
N GLY A 178 -8.14 -27.40 10.57
CA GLY A 178 -9.21 -26.47 10.19
C GLY A 178 -9.65 -26.64 8.73
N MET A 179 -8.86 -27.34 7.92
CA MET A 179 -9.11 -27.54 6.50
C MET A 179 -9.70 -28.92 6.17
N LEU A 180 -9.88 -29.81 7.14
CA LEU A 180 -10.39 -31.17 6.96
C LEU A 180 -11.68 -31.26 6.13
N PRO A 181 -12.64 -30.34 6.25
CA PRO A 181 -13.81 -30.29 5.36
C PRO A 181 -13.52 -30.22 3.86
N TRP A 182 -12.33 -29.76 3.50
CA TRP A 182 -11.92 -29.45 2.12
C TRP A 182 -10.70 -30.28 1.70
N PHE A 183 -10.35 -31.34 2.44
CA PHE A 183 -9.17 -32.17 2.14
C PHE A 183 -9.27 -32.93 0.81
N ASP A 184 -10.47 -33.16 0.30
CA ASP A 184 -10.74 -33.80 -0.99
C ASP A 184 -10.18 -33.00 -2.17
N VAL A 185 -10.09 -31.68 -2.02
CA VAL A 185 -9.51 -30.77 -3.01
C VAL A 185 -8.05 -30.38 -2.70
N VAL A 186 -7.54 -30.71 -1.52
CA VAL A 186 -6.13 -30.48 -1.14
C VAL A 186 -5.24 -31.56 -1.74
N ASP A 187 -4.38 -31.15 -2.67
CA ASP A 187 -3.37 -32.01 -3.28
C ASP A 187 -2.05 -31.94 -2.54
N SER A 188 -1.64 -30.76 -2.08
CA SER A 188 -0.38 -30.59 -1.37
C SER A 188 -0.38 -29.44 -0.38
N PHE A 189 0.65 -29.37 0.46
CA PHE A 189 0.86 -28.28 1.42
C PHE A 189 2.33 -28.24 1.83
N ASP A 190 2.77 -27.11 2.39
CA ASP A 190 4.09 -26.98 2.98
C ASP A 190 4.05 -26.60 4.47
N ALA A 191 5.18 -26.82 5.16
CA ALA A 191 5.36 -26.39 6.54
C ALA A 191 6.82 -26.07 6.85
N ALA A 192 7.03 -25.00 7.63
CA ALA A 192 8.30 -24.67 8.26
C ALA A 192 8.34 -25.02 9.77
N THR A 193 7.22 -25.50 10.33
CA THR A 193 7.09 -25.75 11.78
C THR A 193 8.11 -26.76 12.31
N TRP A 194 8.50 -27.74 11.49
CA TRP A 194 9.52 -28.74 11.83
C TRP A 194 10.90 -28.12 12.12
N ALA A 195 11.21 -26.95 11.56
CA ALA A 195 12.45 -26.21 11.80
C ALA A 195 12.28 -25.06 12.80
N ILE A 196 11.13 -24.35 12.74
CA ILE A 196 10.88 -23.16 13.58
C ILE A 196 10.69 -23.52 15.05
N ALA A 197 9.90 -24.57 15.36
CA ALA A 197 9.62 -24.97 16.74
C ALA A 197 10.89 -25.36 17.53
N PRO A 198 11.78 -26.22 17.00
CA PRO A 198 13.04 -26.53 17.67
C PRO A 198 14.08 -25.40 17.64
N GLY A 199 14.01 -24.49 16.66
CA GLY A 199 14.98 -23.41 16.46
C GLY A 199 14.78 -22.16 17.31
N LYS A 200 13.54 -21.72 17.53
CA LYS A 200 13.30 -20.45 18.25
C LYS A 200 13.08 -20.59 19.75
N PHE A 201 12.81 -21.80 20.24
CA PHE A 201 12.40 -22.00 21.63
C PHE A 201 12.90 -23.31 22.28
N GLY A 202 13.77 -24.07 21.60
CA GLY A 202 14.25 -25.36 22.10
C GLY A 202 13.16 -26.44 22.26
N ASN A 203 11.94 -26.17 21.78
CA ASN A 203 10.79 -27.04 21.91
C ASN A 203 10.90 -28.24 20.96
N TRP A 204 10.34 -29.38 21.35
CA TRP A 204 10.16 -30.50 20.42
C TRP A 204 8.70 -30.68 20.05
N VAL A 205 8.48 -31.39 18.95
CA VAL A 205 7.15 -31.78 18.50
C VAL A 205 7.09 -33.30 18.42
N LYS A 206 6.06 -33.89 19.04
CA LYS A 206 5.81 -35.34 19.03
C LYS A 206 4.45 -35.65 18.41
N TYR A 207 4.42 -36.66 17.56
CA TYR A 207 3.21 -37.20 16.95
C TYR A 207 2.50 -38.15 17.90
N TYR A 208 1.18 -38.01 17.97
CA TYR A 208 0.28 -38.91 18.68
C TYR A 208 -0.75 -39.47 17.70
N PRO A 209 -0.84 -40.80 17.56
CA PRO A 209 -1.82 -41.45 16.69
C PRO A 209 -3.24 -41.32 17.26
N PRO A 210 -4.26 -41.62 16.44
CA PRO A 210 -5.65 -41.73 16.90
C PRO A 210 -5.81 -42.69 18.09
N SER A 211 -6.66 -42.32 19.04
CA SER A 211 -7.09 -43.14 20.18
C SER A 211 -8.61 -43.07 20.37
N ALA A 212 -9.16 -43.93 21.24
CA ALA A 212 -10.62 -43.98 21.47
C ALA A 212 -11.18 -42.66 22.03
N ASP A 213 -10.42 -42.00 22.89
CA ASP A 213 -10.71 -40.69 23.48
C ASP A 213 -10.38 -39.52 22.53
N ARG A 214 -9.43 -39.73 21.61
CA ARG A 214 -8.97 -38.72 20.65
C ARG A 214 -8.80 -39.31 19.24
N PRO A 215 -9.87 -39.36 18.44
CA PRO A 215 -9.85 -40.01 17.13
C PRO A 215 -9.02 -39.28 16.07
N PHE A 216 -8.73 -37.98 16.27
CA PHE A 216 -7.91 -37.21 15.32
C PHE A 216 -6.41 -37.25 15.69
N PRO A 217 -5.52 -37.62 14.75
CA PRO A 217 -4.07 -37.59 14.99
C PRO A 217 -3.60 -36.16 15.24
N TYR A 218 -2.62 -35.97 16.12
CA TYR A 218 -2.15 -34.62 16.44
C TYR A 218 -0.64 -34.56 16.72
N LEU A 219 -0.10 -33.36 16.63
CA LEU A 219 1.24 -33.03 17.08
C LEU A 219 1.13 -32.24 18.39
N LYS A 220 1.85 -32.66 19.41
CA LYS A 220 2.00 -31.89 20.66
C LYS A 220 3.40 -31.30 20.73
N GLN A 221 3.46 -30.01 21.00
CA GLN A 221 4.71 -29.37 21.34
C GLN A 221 4.98 -29.60 22.82
N HIS A 222 6.22 -29.94 23.17
CA HIS A 222 6.64 -29.91 24.56
C HIS A 222 7.81 -28.97 24.72
N HIS A 223 7.82 -28.31 25.88
CA HIS A 223 8.84 -27.38 26.25
C HIS A 223 10.02 -28.11 26.91
N PRO A 224 11.26 -27.72 26.61
CA PRO A 224 12.37 -28.16 27.42
C PRO A 224 12.12 -27.66 28.85
N PRO A 225 12.40 -28.49 29.88
CA PRO A 225 12.30 -28.02 31.25
C PRO A 225 13.34 -26.92 31.47
N TRP A 226 12.89 -25.71 31.79
CA TRP A 226 13.76 -24.60 32.13
C TRP A 226 14.54 -25.00 33.40
N ALA A 227 15.86 -24.83 33.41
CA ALA A 227 16.73 -25.07 34.57
C ALA A 227 16.74 -26.51 35.14
N GLY A 228 17.25 -27.49 34.38
CA GLY A 228 17.77 -28.74 34.95
C GLY A 228 16.77 -29.88 35.20
N ALA A 229 15.49 -29.72 34.85
CA ALA A 229 14.54 -30.82 34.90
C ALA A 229 14.68 -31.80 33.72
N LYS A 230 14.36 -33.08 33.95
CA LYS A 230 14.49 -34.18 32.97
C LYS A 230 13.40 -34.07 31.89
N LEU A 231 13.77 -34.38 30.65
CA LEU A 231 12.83 -34.54 29.54
C LEU A 231 11.74 -35.58 29.91
N PRO A 232 10.45 -35.38 29.53
CA PRO A 232 9.45 -36.43 29.60
C PRO A 232 9.97 -37.78 29.11
N LYS A 233 9.71 -38.84 29.90
CA LYS A 233 10.27 -40.20 29.70
C LYS A 233 9.99 -40.72 28.28
N ASP A 234 8.77 -40.51 27.81
CA ASP A 234 8.27 -40.93 26.50
C ASP A 234 8.96 -40.20 25.33
N VAL A 235 9.63 -39.08 25.61
CA VAL A 235 10.45 -38.38 24.62
C VAL A 235 11.89 -38.86 24.68
N TYR A 236 12.44 -39.10 25.87
CA TYR A 236 13.77 -39.71 26.02
C TYR A 236 13.86 -41.05 25.27
N GLU A 237 12.83 -41.90 25.42
CA GLU A 237 12.70 -43.17 24.71
C GLU A 237 12.71 -43.00 23.18
N THR A 238 12.12 -41.91 22.67
CA THR A 238 12.12 -41.62 21.23
C THR A 238 13.52 -41.25 20.73
N TYR A 239 14.30 -40.47 21.49
CA TYR A 239 15.67 -40.08 21.11
C TYR A 239 16.65 -41.26 21.22
N GLU A 240 16.56 -42.04 22.30
CA GLU A 240 17.34 -43.28 22.50
C GLU A 240 17.13 -44.27 21.36
N ALA A 241 15.86 -44.55 21.00
CA ALA A 241 15.53 -45.47 19.91
C ALA A 241 16.15 -45.06 18.56
N HIS A 242 16.41 -43.77 18.37
CA HIS A 242 16.97 -43.21 17.15
C HIS A 242 18.44 -42.77 17.28
N LYS A 243 19.10 -43.02 18.42
CA LYS A 243 20.47 -42.58 18.74
C LYS A 243 20.69 -41.06 18.56
N LEU A 244 19.68 -40.26 18.89
CA LEU A 244 19.71 -38.79 18.78
C LEU A 244 19.97 -38.15 20.15
N ASN A 245 20.65 -37.00 20.21
CA ASN A 245 20.86 -36.25 21.44
C ASN A 245 19.92 -35.02 21.52
N GLY A 246 18.90 -35.09 22.38
CA GLY A 246 17.91 -34.01 22.55
C GLY A 246 18.48 -32.65 22.98
N TYR A 247 19.71 -32.58 23.49
CA TYR A 247 20.41 -31.32 23.79
C TYR A 247 21.03 -30.68 22.55
N LYS A 248 21.29 -31.44 21.48
CA LYS A 248 21.82 -30.92 20.22
C LYS A 248 20.69 -30.38 19.34
N TYR A 249 20.85 -29.16 18.86
CA TYR A 249 19.88 -28.50 17.99
C TYR A 249 19.56 -29.29 16.72
N GLN A 250 20.58 -29.83 16.06
CA GLN A 250 20.45 -30.62 14.83
C GLN A 250 19.61 -31.88 15.06
N ASP A 251 19.84 -32.58 16.16
CA ASP A 251 19.12 -33.80 16.50
C ASP A 251 17.65 -33.53 16.86
N ARG A 252 17.36 -32.37 17.47
CA ARG A 252 15.97 -31.90 17.67
C ARG A 252 15.25 -31.64 16.35
N ILE A 253 15.95 -31.09 15.36
CA ILE A 253 15.38 -30.90 14.03
C ILE A 253 15.12 -32.24 13.35
N ARG A 254 16.09 -33.16 13.36
CA ARG A 254 15.93 -34.51 12.77
C ARG A 254 14.75 -35.26 13.38
N ALA A 255 14.66 -35.28 14.71
CA ALA A 255 13.51 -35.85 15.41
C ALA A 255 12.19 -35.18 14.97
N SER A 256 12.17 -33.85 14.86
CA SER A 256 10.99 -33.11 14.39
C SER A 256 10.60 -33.47 12.95
N ILE A 257 11.55 -33.62 12.02
CA ILE A 257 11.29 -34.06 10.64
C ILE A 257 10.58 -35.42 10.64
N ARG A 258 11.06 -36.37 11.44
CA ARG A 258 10.50 -37.72 11.55
C ARG A 258 9.09 -37.72 12.14
N GLU A 259 8.85 -36.95 13.21
CA GLU A 259 7.53 -36.84 13.84
C GLU A 259 6.51 -36.16 12.92
N PHE A 260 6.90 -35.11 12.20
CA PHE A 260 6.05 -34.51 11.15
C PHE A 260 5.73 -35.51 10.04
N THR A 261 6.70 -36.34 9.63
CA THR A 261 6.49 -37.39 8.62
C THR A 261 5.39 -38.36 9.04
N LYS A 262 5.40 -38.80 10.30
CA LYS A 262 4.37 -39.68 10.89
C LYS A 262 3.02 -38.99 10.99
N TYR A 263 2.99 -37.74 11.44
CA TYR A 263 1.76 -36.95 11.55
C TYR A 263 1.02 -36.81 10.22
N PHE A 264 1.74 -36.48 9.16
CA PHE A 264 1.12 -36.35 7.83
C PHE A 264 0.53 -37.66 7.33
N ALA A 265 1.24 -38.79 7.53
CA ALA A 265 0.71 -40.11 7.19
C ALA A 265 -0.53 -40.47 8.03
N GLY A 266 -0.52 -40.12 9.33
CA GLY A 266 -1.66 -40.29 10.21
C GLY A 266 -2.89 -39.50 9.76
N MET A 267 -2.72 -38.23 9.36
CA MET A 267 -3.82 -37.40 8.86
C MET A 267 -4.40 -37.93 7.55
N GLU A 268 -3.55 -38.34 6.60
CA GLU A 268 -4.00 -38.90 5.33
C GLU A 268 -4.81 -40.20 5.55
N LYS A 269 -4.33 -41.08 6.43
CA LYS A 269 -5.06 -42.27 6.84
C LYS A 269 -6.41 -41.92 7.47
N PHE A 270 -6.43 -41.01 8.45
CA PHE A 270 -7.65 -40.58 9.13
C PHE A 270 -8.69 -40.01 8.13
N PHE A 271 -8.26 -39.13 7.23
CA PHE A 271 -9.17 -38.54 6.24
C PHE A 271 -9.74 -39.61 5.30
N ASN A 272 -8.89 -40.50 4.77
CA ASN A 272 -9.35 -41.55 3.85
C ASN A 272 -10.37 -42.51 4.49
N GLU A 273 -10.20 -42.85 5.77
CA GLU A 273 -11.11 -43.71 6.51
C GLU A 273 -12.43 -43.03 6.89
N ASN A 274 -12.45 -41.69 6.99
CA ASN A 274 -13.58 -40.95 7.57
C ASN A 274 -14.26 -39.96 6.61
N LYS A 275 -13.74 -39.75 5.39
CA LYS A 275 -14.33 -38.82 4.41
C LYS A 275 -15.78 -39.14 4.04
N SER A 276 -16.20 -40.41 4.11
CA SER A 276 -17.58 -40.84 3.86
C SER A 276 -18.56 -40.45 4.96
N LYS A 277 -18.08 -40.12 6.17
CA LYS A 277 -18.92 -39.73 7.31
C LYS A 277 -19.38 -38.26 7.24
N GLY A 278 -18.95 -37.53 6.22
CA GLY A 278 -19.38 -36.15 5.98
C GLY A 278 -18.58 -35.10 6.74
N ARG A 279 -18.83 -33.84 6.38
CA ARG A 279 -18.08 -32.66 6.83
C ARG A 279 -18.17 -32.41 8.33
N GLU A 280 -19.35 -32.53 8.91
CA GLU A 280 -19.58 -32.25 10.33
C GLU A 280 -18.77 -33.18 11.23
N PHE A 281 -18.76 -34.49 10.93
CA PHE A 281 -17.95 -35.47 11.64
C PHE A 281 -16.45 -35.14 11.62
N LEU A 282 -15.93 -34.73 10.47
CA LEU A 282 -14.52 -34.37 10.32
C LEU A 282 -14.16 -33.12 11.14
N ILE A 283 -15.06 -32.13 11.21
CA ILE A 283 -14.89 -30.93 12.03
C ILE A 283 -14.90 -31.29 13.51
N GLU A 284 -15.92 -32.02 13.96
CA GLU A 284 -16.06 -32.39 15.38
C GLU A 284 -14.90 -33.23 15.90
N SER A 285 -14.41 -34.17 15.08
CA SER A 285 -13.26 -35.01 15.41
C SER A 285 -11.98 -34.18 15.64
N ALA A 286 -11.86 -33.02 14.98
CA ALA A 286 -10.67 -32.19 14.97
C ALA A 286 -10.72 -30.98 15.92
N MET A 287 -11.91 -30.57 16.36
CA MET A 287 -12.17 -29.33 17.11
C MET A 287 -12.18 -29.49 18.64
N ARG A 288 -11.82 -30.66 19.21
CA ARG A 288 -11.73 -30.79 20.68
C ARG A 288 -10.65 -29.85 21.28
N LYS A 289 -11.01 -29.21 22.40
CA LYS A 289 -10.43 -27.98 22.99
C LYS A 289 -9.05 -28.14 23.64
N ASP A 290 -8.49 -29.33 23.67
CA ASP A 290 -7.29 -29.72 24.43
C ASP A 290 -6.01 -29.80 23.58
N VAL A 291 -6.05 -29.31 22.34
CA VAL A 291 -4.88 -29.19 21.47
C VAL A 291 -4.22 -27.83 21.71
N GLU A 292 -3.28 -27.80 22.65
CA GLU A 292 -2.20 -26.82 22.71
C GLU A 292 -1.31 -26.99 21.46
N GLY A 293 -1.80 -26.54 20.31
CA GLY A 293 -0.89 -26.03 19.30
C GLY A 293 -0.11 -24.87 19.92
N PRO A 294 1.11 -24.55 19.45
CA PRO A 294 1.87 -23.43 19.99
C PRO A 294 0.95 -22.23 20.12
N PRO A 295 1.01 -21.47 21.25
CA PRO A 295 0.32 -20.20 21.31
C PRO A 295 0.65 -19.46 20.03
N PRO A 296 -0.33 -18.79 19.42
CA PRO A 296 -0.09 -18.13 18.16
C PRO A 296 1.14 -17.25 18.39
N VAL A 297 2.16 -17.34 17.53
CA VAL A 297 3.32 -16.46 17.65
C VAL A 297 2.75 -15.06 17.48
N TRP A 298 2.46 -14.42 18.61
CA TRP A 298 2.00 -13.06 18.71
C TRP A 298 3.12 -12.35 19.49
N PRO A 299 3.55 -11.20 18.98
CA PRO A 299 2.68 -10.35 18.23
C PRO A 299 3.00 -10.31 16.73
N LEU A 300 1.95 -10.57 15.95
CA LEU A 300 1.63 -9.79 14.75
C LEU A 300 1.32 -8.32 15.18
N GLN A 301 2.23 -7.70 15.96
CA GLN A 301 2.33 -6.25 16.23
C GLN A 301 3.32 -5.60 15.26
N VAL A 302 3.87 -6.34 14.30
CA VAL A 302 4.23 -5.68 13.05
C VAL A 302 2.91 -5.40 12.36
N TYR A 303 2.35 -4.24 12.73
CA TYR A 303 1.64 -3.35 11.83
C TYR A 303 2.08 -3.61 10.39
N ILE A 304 1.38 -4.53 9.72
CA ILE A 304 1.17 -4.33 8.30
C ILE A 304 -0.09 -3.49 8.27
N ARG A 305 0.11 -2.20 8.48
CA ARG A 305 -0.80 -1.19 7.97
C ARG A 305 -0.98 -1.49 6.50
N ARG A 306 -2.20 -1.88 6.12
CA ARG A 306 -2.62 -2.11 4.73
C ARG A 306 -2.17 -0.95 3.82
N ASP A 307 -2.11 0.22 4.41
CA ASP A 307 -1.74 1.54 3.95
C ASP A 307 -0.23 1.76 3.74
N GLU A 308 0.66 0.95 4.32
CA GLU A 308 2.12 1.01 4.05
C GLU A 308 2.57 0.02 2.97
N LEU A 309 1.85 -1.09 2.76
CA LEU A 309 2.19 -2.08 1.71
C LEU A 309 1.55 -1.80 0.34
N ILE A 310 0.53 -0.94 0.26
CA ILE A 310 0.07 -0.37 -1.03
C ILE A 310 1.18 0.48 -1.69
N LYS A 311 2.21 0.89 -0.93
CA LYS A 311 3.27 1.79 -1.37
C LYS A 311 4.53 1.08 -1.86
N ALA A 312 4.62 -0.25 -1.72
CA ALA A 312 5.74 -1.03 -2.21
C ALA A 312 5.30 -1.87 -3.43
N GLU A 313 5.70 -1.43 -4.63
CA GLU A 313 5.49 -2.05 -5.95
C GLU A 313 4.18 -1.80 -6.72
N ALA A 314 3.44 -0.74 -6.41
CA ALA A 314 2.59 -0.11 -7.42
C ALA A 314 3.37 1.06 -8.04
N ASP A 315 3.38 1.19 -9.37
CA ASP A 315 3.92 2.40 -10.00
C ASP A 315 3.16 3.59 -9.40
N PRO A 316 3.83 4.49 -8.65
CA PRO A 316 3.15 5.54 -7.90
C PRO A 316 2.39 6.50 -8.83
N TYR A 317 2.75 6.56 -10.11
CA TYR A 317 2.04 7.32 -11.14
C TYR A 317 0.71 6.67 -11.56
N THR A 318 0.51 5.38 -11.30
CA THR A 318 -0.74 4.65 -11.64
C THR A 318 -1.64 4.41 -10.44
N SER A 319 -1.18 4.78 -9.24
CA SER A 319 -1.87 4.55 -7.97
C SER A 319 -2.14 5.89 -7.30
N PRO A 320 -3.19 6.63 -7.70
CA PRO A 320 -3.46 7.96 -7.17
C PRO A 320 -3.61 7.94 -5.64
N PRO A 321 -3.26 9.03 -4.95
CA PRO A 321 -3.54 9.18 -3.51
C PRO A 321 -5.05 9.33 -3.30
N PRO A 322 -5.55 9.34 -2.04
CA PRO A 322 -6.98 9.47 -1.77
C PRO A 322 -7.66 10.61 -2.54
N GLU A 323 -8.87 10.39 -3.07
CA GLU A 323 -9.63 11.43 -3.78
C GLU A 323 -10.26 12.43 -2.79
N ASN A 324 -10.74 13.56 -3.30
CA ASN A 324 -11.42 14.63 -2.55
C ASN A 324 -10.50 15.40 -1.60
N PHE A 325 -9.20 15.36 -1.87
CA PHE A 325 -8.19 16.20 -1.25
C PHE A 325 -7.49 17.04 -2.31
N ARG A 326 -7.07 18.22 -1.88
CA ARG A 326 -6.19 19.11 -2.63
C ARG A 326 -4.76 18.90 -2.15
N TYR A 327 -3.87 18.57 -3.07
CA TYR A 327 -2.48 18.23 -2.77
C TYR A 327 -1.57 19.42 -3.07
N PRO A 328 -0.64 19.81 -2.19
CA PRO A 328 0.28 20.89 -2.52
C PRO A 328 1.19 20.49 -3.66
N PHE A 329 1.47 21.43 -4.56
CA PHE A 329 2.49 21.29 -5.58
C PHE A 329 3.41 22.51 -5.60
N THR A 330 4.61 22.32 -6.17
CA THR A 330 5.48 23.42 -6.56
C THR A 330 6.02 23.17 -7.96
N VAL A 331 6.29 24.26 -8.68
CA VAL A 331 7.11 24.24 -9.88
C VAL A 331 8.40 24.98 -9.60
N GLN A 332 9.52 24.35 -9.91
CA GLN A 332 10.85 24.93 -9.73
C GLN A 332 11.59 24.98 -11.06
N HIS A 333 12.17 26.12 -11.40
CA HIS A 333 13.26 26.13 -12.37
C HIS A 333 14.48 25.47 -11.77
N HIS A 334 15.05 24.56 -12.54
CA HIS A 334 16.28 23.89 -12.21
C HIS A 334 17.36 24.28 -13.22
N TRP A 335 18.27 25.15 -12.78
CA TRP A 335 19.41 25.60 -13.56
C TRP A 335 20.65 24.76 -13.29
N LYS A 336 21.41 24.52 -14.36
CA LYS A 336 22.72 23.86 -14.35
C LYS A 336 23.65 24.60 -15.31
N GLY A 337 24.19 25.75 -14.88
CA GLY A 337 24.91 26.62 -15.79
C GLY A 337 23.99 27.14 -16.90
N LYS A 338 24.22 26.73 -18.15
CA LYS A 338 23.41 27.17 -19.32
C LYS A 338 22.16 26.32 -19.57
N SER A 339 21.95 25.26 -18.79
CA SER A 339 20.78 24.38 -18.94
C SER A 339 19.67 24.78 -17.97
N LEU A 340 18.43 24.75 -18.45
CA LEU A 340 17.20 25.06 -17.71
C LEU A 340 16.13 23.98 -17.99
N HIS A 341 15.42 23.56 -16.96
CA HIS A 341 14.14 22.86 -17.08
C HIS A 341 13.23 23.25 -15.91
N ALA A 342 11.95 22.92 -15.99
CA ALA A 342 11.01 23.11 -14.89
C ALA A 342 10.63 21.76 -14.28
N ASP A 343 10.76 21.62 -12.97
CA ASP A 343 10.33 20.45 -12.23
C ASP A 343 8.98 20.73 -11.57
N LEU A 344 7.92 20.03 -11.97
CA LEU A 344 6.64 19.99 -11.29
C LEU A 344 6.68 18.90 -10.23
N ARG A 345 6.52 19.26 -8.96
CA ARG A 345 6.53 18.35 -7.81
C ARG A 345 5.19 18.40 -7.11
N ILE A 346 4.56 17.25 -6.95
CA ILE A 346 3.20 17.12 -6.44
C ILE A 346 3.23 16.23 -5.20
N ALA A 347 2.59 16.65 -4.11
CA ALA A 347 2.42 15.78 -2.95
C ALA A 347 1.69 14.49 -3.34
N TYR A 348 2.33 13.36 -3.03
CA TYR A 348 1.76 12.04 -3.24
C TYR A 348 1.29 11.46 -1.91
N GLN A 349 2.15 11.50 -0.90
CA GLN A 349 1.78 11.19 0.48
C GLN A 349 2.21 12.37 1.32
N THR A 350 1.23 13.20 1.70
CA THR A 350 1.46 14.42 2.47
C THR A 350 2.36 14.14 3.68
N GLY A 351 3.46 14.90 3.78
CA GLY A 351 4.47 14.74 4.83
C GLY A 351 5.51 13.63 4.60
N LYS A 352 5.36 12.80 3.55
CA LYS A 352 6.28 11.68 3.25
C LYS A 352 7.04 11.87 1.94
N ASN A 353 6.34 11.92 0.80
CA ASN A 353 6.98 11.95 -0.52
C ASN A 353 6.16 12.70 -1.59
N LEU A 354 6.84 13.02 -2.69
CA LEU A 354 6.35 13.72 -3.86
C LEU A 354 6.45 12.84 -5.10
N LEU A 355 5.44 12.96 -5.98
CA LEU A 355 5.53 12.58 -7.38
C LEU A 355 6.09 13.77 -8.17
N GLY A 356 6.88 13.52 -9.22
CA GLY A 356 7.54 14.60 -9.96
C GLY A 356 7.54 14.45 -11.47
N TRP A 357 7.49 15.57 -12.19
CA TRP A 357 7.68 15.62 -13.63
C TRP A 357 8.75 16.65 -13.95
N THR A 358 9.75 16.26 -14.72
CA THR A 358 10.67 17.19 -15.37
C THR A 358 10.05 17.62 -16.68
N LEU A 359 9.79 18.92 -16.85
CA LEU A 359 9.30 19.55 -18.06
C LEU A 359 10.47 20.19 -18.80
N ASN A 360 10.72 19.76 -20.04
CA ASN A 360 11.79 20.30 -20.87
C ASN A 360 11.36 21.66 -21.45
N THR A 361 11.48 22.70 -20.64
CA THR A 361 10.97 24.05 -20.95
C THR A 361 11.96 24.90 -21.73
N GLN A 362 13.27 24.70 -21.62
CA GLN A 362 14.26 25.57 -22.25
C GLN A 362 14.12 25.63 -23.78
N ILE A 363 14.19 26.86 -24.32
CA ILE A 363 14.35 27.09 -25.75
C ILE A 363 15.83 26.86 -26.11
N PRO A 364 16.14 25.98 -27.09
CA PRO A 364 17.51 25.64 -27.44
C PRO A 364 18.37 26.89 -27.72
N GLY A 365 19.52 26.98 -27.05
CA GLY A 365 20.48 28.07 -27.25
C GLY A 365 20.08 29.46 -26.73
N ALA A 366 18.92 29.59 -26.05
CA ALA A 366 18.44 30.89 -25.55
C ALA A 366 19.21 31.38 -24.31
N VAL A 367 19.65 30.48 -23.43
CA VAL A 367 20.46 30.81 -22.24
C VAL A 367 21.91 31.02 -22.66
N LYS A 368 22.36 32.28 -22.73
CA LYS A 368 23.69 32.63 -23.23
C LYS A 368 24.79 32.48 -22.17
N GLU A 369 24.52 32.89 -20.93
CA GLU A 369 25.47 32.86 -19.82
C GLU A 369 25.10 31.82 -18.76
N PRO A 370 26.08 31.22 -18.06
CA PRO A 370 25.80 30.19 -17.07
C PRO A 370 25.23 30.77 -15.77
N VAL A 371 24.06 30.29 -15.36
CA VAL A 371 23.41 30.69 -14.11
C VAL A 371 23.94 29.85 -12.95
N ALA A 372 24.46 30.51 -11.92
CA ALA A 372 25.05 29.85 -10.74
C ALA A 372 24.52 30.37 -9.39
N THR A 373 23.72 31.44 -9.38
CA THR A 373 23.16 32.04 -8.16
C THR A 373 21.63 32.11 -8.21
N LEU A 374 20.99 32.09 -7.03
CA LEU A 374 19.54 32.24 -6.94
C LEU A 374 19.07 33.64 -7.36
N GLU A 375 19.84 34.68 -7.06
CA GLU A 375 19.51 36.07 -7.44
C GLU A 375 19.46 36.24 -8.95
N GLU A 376 20.45 35.68 -9.66
CA GLU A 376 20.49 35.66 -11.11
C GLU A 376 19.33 34.86 -11.71
N ALA A 377 19.04 33.68 -11.16
CA ALA A 377 17.89 32.88 -11.58
C ALA A 377 16.56 33.63 -11.41
N LYS A 378 16.38 34.35 -10.30
CA LYS A 378 15.19 35.19 -10.04
C LYS A 378 15.09 36.36 -11.00
N ARG A 379 16.20 37.06 -11.26
CA ARG A 379 16.25 38.18 -12.22
C ARG A 379 15.85 37.71 -13.62
N ILE A 380 16.50 36.67 -14.12
CA ILE A 380 16.25 36.09 -15.45
C ILE A 380 14.80 35.60 -15.55
N ALA A 381 14.27 34.96 -14.50
CA ALA A 381 12.90 34.50 -14.51
C ALA A 381 11.84 35.62 -14.53
N LYS A 382 12.19 36.79 -14.01
CA LYS A 382 11.31 37.96 -14.06
C LYS A 382 11.40 38.71 -15.39
N GLU A 383 12.59 38.81 -15.96
CA GLU A 383 12.87 39.73 -17.08
C GLU A 383 12.87 39.05 -18.45
N GLU A 384 13.29 37.79 -18.53
CA GLU A 384 13.67 37.14 -19.80
C GLU A 384 12.95 35.78 -20.02
N MET A 385 12.03 35.40 -19.14
CA MET A 385 11.47 34.04 -19.12
C MET A 385 10.73 33.66 -20.40
N GLY A 386 9.95 34.58 -20.97
CA GLY A 386 9.27 34.38 -22.24
C GLY A 386 10.22 34.16 -23.42
N ASP A 387 11.49 34.58 -23.33
CA ASP A 387 12.47 34.42 -24.42
C ASP A 387 13.29 33.14 -24.29
N ILE A 388 13.44 32.60 -23.08
CA ILE A 388 14.32 31.46 -22.79
C ILE A 388 13.58 30.15 -22.48
N SER A 389 12.28 30.22 -22.21
CA SER A 389 11.43 29.08 -21.84
C SER A 389 10.19 29.02 -22.73
N ASN A 390 9.76 27.81 -23.04
CA ASN A 390 8.50 27.53 -23.72
C ASN A 390 7.28 27.73 -22.81
N ILE A 391 7.50 27.94 -21.51
CA ILE A 391 6.47 28.36 -20.55
C ILE A 391 6.93 29.67 -19.92
N ASP A 392 6.11 30.71 -20.06
CA ASP A 392 6.26 31.94 -19.30
C ASP A 392 5.54 31.80 -17.96
N TRP A 393 6.32 31.65 -16.89
CA TRP A 393 5.80 31.45 -15.54
C TRP A 393 5.38 32.76 -14.85
N ASN A 394 5.46 33.90 -15.53
CA ASN A 394 4.86 35.15 -15.04
C ASN A 394 3.40 35.28 -15.50
N THR A 395 3.06 34.67 -16.64
CA THR A 395 1.73 34.74 -17.26
C THR A 395 0.99 33.40 -17.26
N GLY A 396 1.70 32.29 -17.05
CA GLY A 396 1.18 30.94 -17.22
C GLY A 396 0.98 30.55 -18.69
N GLU A 397 1.44 31.37 -19.65
CA GLU A 397 1.32 31.09 -21.08
C GLU A 397 2.37 30.08 -21.53
N TRP A 398 1.96 29.18 -22.42
CA TRP A 398 2.86 28.20 -23.01
C TRP A 398 2.92 28.46 -24.51
N LYS A 399 4.13 28.43 -25.08
CA LYS A 399 4.34 28.64 -26.51
C LYS A 399 3.72 27.51 -27.33
N ARG A 400 3.02 27.88 -28.41
CA ARG A 400 2.53 26.95 -29.42
C ARG A 400 3.70 26.49 -30.29
N ARG A 401 3.70 25.22 -30.71
CA ARG A 401 4.63 24.72 -31.71
C ARG A 401 4.03 24.92 -33.11
N ASP A 402 4.78 25.55 -34.00
CA ASP A 402 4.48 25.52 -35.43
C ASP A 402 4.81 24.11 -35.95
N SER A 403 3.78 23.34 -36.28
CA SER A 403 3.97 22.04 -36.93
C SER A 403 4.47 22.29 -38.36
N GLY A 404 5.78 22.18 -38.58
CA GLY A 404 6.33 22.09 -39.93
C GLY A 404 5.63 21.00 -40.75
N GLU A 405 5.35 21.31 -42.00
CA GLU A 405 4.67 20.65 -43.15
C GLU A 405 4.30 19.14 -43.18
N SER A 406 4.40 18.31 -42.13
CA SER A 406 4.19 16.85 -42.28
C SER A 406 3.44 16.13 -41.17
N VAL A 407 2.61 16.80 -40.38
CA VAL A 407 1.59 16.11 -39.57
C VAL A 407 0.30 16.92 -39.55
N GLU A 408 -0.69 16.47 -40.33
CA GLU A 408 -2.05 16.99 -40.21
C GLU A 408 -2.60 16.76 -38.79
N LYS A 409 -3.10 17.86 -38.20
CA LYS A 409 -3.96 18.00 -37.02
C LYS A 409 -3.30 18.24 -35.65
N VAL A 410 -3.67 19.43 -35.15
CA VAL A 410 -3.71 19.97 -33.79
C VAL A 410 -2.47 20.75 -33.35
N GLY A 411 -2.60 22.08 -33.42
CA GLY A 411 -1.77 23.07 -32.73
C GLY A 411 -1.89 22.94 -31.21
N SER A 412 -1.24 21.92 -30.67
CA SER A 412 -1.29 21.60 -29.24
C SER A 412 -0.04 22.16 -28.53
N ILE A 413 -0.31 22.84 -27.43
CA ILE A 413 0.66 23.35 -26.45
C ILE A 413 1.31 22.13 -25.76
N THR A 414 2.42 21.62 -26.30
CA THR A 414 3.04 20.36 -25.84
C THR A 414 4.55 20.47 -25.63
N LEU A 415 5.04 19.83 -24.57
CA LEU A 415 6.46 19.78 -24.19
C LEU A 415 6.88 18.35 -23.88
N LEU A 416 8.15 18.05 -24.16
CA LEU A 416 8.73 16.79 -23.68
C LEU A 416 8.82 16.82 -22.16
N ALA A 417 8.51 15.70 -21.54
CA ALA A 417 8.59 15.52 -20.11
C ALA A 417 9.14 14.14 -19.73
N ASP A 418 9.67 14.07 -18.52
CA ASP A 418 10.23 12.86 -17.93
C ASP A 418 9.68 12.68 -16.51
N ARG A 419 9.40 11.44 -16.13
CA ARG A 419 9.00 11.12 -14.76
C ARG A 419 10.22 11.25 -13.84
N LYS A 420 10.01 11.76 -12.64
CA LYS A 420 11.00 11.72 -11.56
C LYS A 420 10.80 10.47 -10.71
N GLU A 421 11.85 10.03 -10.03
CA GLU A 421 11.66 9.09 -8.91
C GLU A 421 10.88 9.78 -7.77
N LEU A 422 10.35 9.00 -6.83
CA LEU A 422 9.70 9.56 -5.65
C LEU A 422 10.70 10.41 -4.85
N GLU A 423 10.39 11.70 -4.70
CA GLU A 423 11.26 12.65 -4.02
C GLU A 423 10.81 12.87 -2.56
N PRO A 424 11.74 13.16 -1.64
CA PRO A 424 11.38 13.56 -0.27
C PRO A 424 10.46 14.77 -0.21
N TYR A 425 9.48 14.79 0.71
CA TYR A 425 8.49 15.87 0.86
C TYR A 425 9.11 17.28 0.98
N ARG A 426 10.31 17.40 1.56
CA ARG A 426 11.05 18.66 1.70
C ARG A 426 11.32 19.40 0.37
N TRP A 427 11.25 18.72 -0.76
CA TRP A 427 11.48 19.33 -2.08
C TRP A 427 10.39 20.34 -2.48
N LEU A 428 9.22 20.32 -1.84
CA LEU A 428 8.18 21.35 -2.05
C LEU A 428 8.66 22.78 -1.72
N GLU A 429 9.56 22.90 -0.76
CA GLU A 429 10.06 24.19 -0.25
C GLU A 429 11.52 24.45 -0.68
N ALA A 430 12.10 23.57 -1.49
CA ALA A 430 13.51 23.63 -1.85
C ALA A 430 13.80 24.79 -2.83
N GLU A 431 14.39 25.87 -2.32
CA GLU A 431 14.85 26.99 -3.12
C GLU A 431 16.28 27.35 -2.74
N GLY A 432 17.14 27.62 -3.73
CA GLY A 432 18.52 28.03 -3.51
C GLY A 432 19.55 27.27 -4.33
N VAL A 433 20.82 27.45 -3.95
CA VAL A 433 21.98 26.90 -4.64
C VAL A 433 22.48 25.66 -3.90
N THR A 434 22.63 24.56 -4.62
CA THR A 434 23.14 23.30 -4.04
C THR A 434 24.65 23.34 -3.86
N ARG A 435 25.12 22.65 -2.81
CA ARG A 435 26.54 22.53 -2.48
C ARG A 435 27.05 21.12 -2.81
N PRO A 436 28.31 20.95 -3.24
CA PRO A 436 28.93 19.64 -3.41
C PRO A 436 28.94 18.84 -2.10
N LEU A 437 28.79 17.52 -2.20
CA LEU A 437 28.98 16.59 -1.10
C LEU A 437 30.33 15.86 -1.31
N GLY A 438 31.39 16.41 -0.75
CA GLY A 438 32.76 15.89 -0.93
C GLY A 438 33.22 16.01 -2.39
N ASN A 439 33.67 14.91 -2.99
CA ASN A 439 34.15 14.87 -4.38
C ASN A 439 33.02 14.67 -5.43
N ALA A 440 31.78 14.49 -4.99
CA ALA A 440 30.63 14.36 -5.88
C ALA A 440 30.10 15.76 -6.28
N PRO A 441 29.61 15.94 -7.52
CA PRO A 441 28.96 17.19 -7.92
C PRO A 441 27.78 17.50 -6.99
N ALA A 442 27.45 18.78 -6.86
CA ALA A 442 26.28 19.22 -6.09
C ALA A 442 25.01 18.49 -6.59
N ILE A 443 24.07 18.21 -5.69
CA ILE A 443 22.80 17.56 -6.05
C ILE A 443 22.11 18.41 -7.13
N GLY A 444 21.81 17.80 -8.28
CA GLY A 444 21.26 18.55 -9.41
C GLY A 444 22.23 19.55 -10.05
N GLY A 445 23.52 19.52 -9.76
CA GLY A 445 24.54 20.31 -10.44
C GLY A 445 25.30 19.50 -11.50
N THR A 446 26.26 20.15 -12.15
CA THR A 446 27.28 19.50 -12.99
C THR A 446 28.61 19.47 -12.23
N LYS A 447 29.67 18.91 -12.85
CA LYS A 447 31.03 19.01 -12.31
C LYS A 447 31.52 20.47 -12.18
N LYS A 448 30.98 21.40 -12.99
CA LYS A 448 31.46 22.79 -13.09
C LYS A 448 30.53 23.81 -12.46
N TYR A 449 29.22 23.55 -12.45
CA TYR A 449 28.20 24.50 -11.98
C TYR A 449 27.28 23.85 -10.95
N PRO A 450 26.90 24.55 -9.88
CA PRO A 450 25.92 24.03 -8.92
C PRO A 450 24.53 23.91 -9.56
N GLY A 451 23.66 23.13 -8.93
CA GLY A 451 22.23 23.18 -9.23
C GLY A 451 21.60 24.38 -8.54
N VAL A 452 20.90 25.24 -9.28
CA VAL A 452 20.12 26.36 -8.71
C VAL A 452 18.64 26.08 -8.88
N PHE A 453 17.90 26.10 -7.79
CA PHE A 453 16.46 25.88 -7.74
C PHE A 453 15.74 27.19 -7.42
N HIS A 454 14.81 27.61 -8.27
CA HIS A 454 13.98 28.81 -8.09
C HIS A 454 12.51 28.41 -8.19
N ILE A 455 11.71 28.65 -7.15
CA ILE A 455 10.28 28.34 -7.15
C ILE A 455 9.55 29.40 -7.98
N VAL A 456 8.88 28.96 -9.04
CA VAL A 456 8.20 29.84 -10.02
C VAL A 456 6.69 29.72 -9.97
N ASP A 457 6.18 28.67 -9.36
CA ASP A 457 4.76 28.52 -9.06
C ASP A 457 4.55 27.58 -7.87
N LYS A 458 3.44 27.76 -7.19
CA LYS A 458 2.99 26.91 -6.08
C LYS A 458 1.48 26.98 -5.97
N GLY A 459 0.90 25.92 -5.43
CA GLY A 459 -0.53 25.91 -5.21
C GLY A 459 -1.00 24.54 -4.79
N VAL A 460 -2.23 24.23 -5.17
CA VAL A 460 -2.84 22.93 -4.92
C VAL A 460 -3.26 22.24 -6.21
N ILE A 461 -3.29 20.92 -6.20
CA ILE A 461 -3.60 20.11 -7.38
C ILE A 461 -4.47 18.91 -7.00
N GLU A 462 -5.37 18.54 -7.89
CA GLU A 462 -6.24 17.37 -7.76
C GLU A 462 -5.86 16.32 -8.81
N TYR A 463 -5.90 15.03 -8.42
CA TYR A 463 -5.51 13.92 -9.29
C TYR A 463 -6.70 13.42 -10.13
N GLY A 464 -6.53 13.46 -11.46
CA GLY A 464 -7.47 12.91 -12.43
C GLY A 464 -7.19 11.45 -12.78
N ALA A 465 -7.44 11.08 -14.03
CA ALA A 465 -7.16 9.74 -14.53
C ALA A 465 -5.66 9.41 -14.48
N GLN A 466 -5.32 8.26 -13.89
CA GLN A 466 -3.96 7.73 -13.81
C GLN A 466 -3.91 6.37 -14.52
N LYS A 467 -3.12 6.28 -15.60
CA LYS A 467 -2.98 5.12 -16.50
C LYS A 467 -1.51 4.87 -16.80
N ASP A 468 -1.19 3.69 -17.29
CA ASP A 468 0.19 3.32 -17.67
C ASP A 468 0.80 4.24 -18.74
N ASP A 469 -0.01 4.83 -19.61
CA ASP A 469 0.41 5.69 -20.73
C ASP A 469 -0.21 7.10 -20.70
N PHE A 470 -0.92 7.46 -19.62
CA PHE A 470 -1.61 8.75 -19.50
C PHE A 470 -1.83 9.15 -18.03
N HIS A 471 -1.47 10.39 -17.69
CA HIS A 471 -1.71 10.99 -16.37
C HIS A 471 -2.39 12.34 -16.52
N GLU A 472 -3.30 12.64 -15.62
CA GLU A 472 -4.09 13.87 -15.64
C GLU A 472 -4.10 14.52 -14.26
N TYR A 473 -3.90 15.83 -14.25
CA TYR A 473 -3.91 16.65 -13.03
C TYR A 473 -4.65 17.97 -13.28
N PHE A 474 -5.31 18.47 -12.24
CA PHE A 474 -6.06 19.72 -12.25
C PHE A 474 -5.41 20.69 -11.27
N ALA A 475 -4.57 21.59 -11.79
CA ALA A 475 -3.70 22.44 -10.99
C ALA A 475 -4.34 23.82 -10.74
N HIS A 476 -4.10 24.33 -9.53
CA HIS A 476 -4.60 25.59 -9.00
C HIS A 476 -3.42 26.37 -8.41
N GLY A 477 -2.56 26.91 -9.27
CA GLY A 477 -1.50 27.86 -8.92
C GLY A 477 -1.72 29.23 -9.55
N ASP A 478 -0.77 30.14 -9.39
CA ASP A 478 -0.85 31.47 -10.02
C ASP A 478 -0.63 31.37 -11.53
N SER A 479 0.32 30.52 -11.94
CA SER A 479 0.66 30.26 -13.35
C SER A 479 0.02 28.98 -13.88
N LEU A 480 0.09 27.90 -13.12
CA LEU A 480 -0.45 26.59 -13.45
C LEU A 480 -1.88 26.47 -12.89
N ASN A 481 -2.80 27.27 -13.42
CA ASN A 481 -4.24 27.19 -13.14
C ASN A 481 -4.99 26.51 -14.29
N CYS A 482 -4.76 25.21 -14.51
CA CYS A 482 -5.27 24.50 -15.67
C CYS A 482 -5.25 22.97 -15.53
N ARG A 483 -5.93 22.29 -16.45
CA ARG A 483 -5.80 20.85 -16.65
C ARG A 483 -4.52 20.56 -17.42
N ILE A 484 -3.61 19.81 -16.80
CA ILE A 484 -2.37 19.32 -17.41
C ILE A 484 -2.43 17.81 -17.60
N THR A 485 -1.99 17.33 -18.76
CA THR A 485 -1.93 15.89 -19.06
C THR A 485 -0.53 15.47 -19.48
N PHE A 486 -0.17 14.23 -19.16
CA PHE A 486 1.09 13.60 -19.56
C PHE A 486 0.78 12.33 -20.32
N ARG A 487 1.18 12.25 -21.60
CA ARG A 487 0.92 11.09 -22.45
C ARG A 487 2.23 10.46 -22.93
N ARG A 488 2.34 9.14 -22.85
CA ARG A 488 3.52 8.40 -23.33
C ARG A 488 3.50 8.29 -24.85
N MET A 489 4.63 8.61 -25.52
CA MET A 489 4.75 8.39 -26.96
C MET A 489 4.95 6.90 -27.30
N LYS A 490 4.23 6.40 -28.31
CA LYS A 490 4.43 5.06 -28.90
C LYS A 490 5.40 5.17 -30.10
N GLY A 491 6.19 4.14 -30.36
CA GLY A 491 7.42 4.18 -31.18
C GLY A 491 7.34 4.77 -32.61
N THR A 492 8.52 4.98 -33.18
CA THR A 492 8.90 5.60 -34.49
C THR A 492 9.07 7.13 -34.51
N VAL A 493 8.23 7.91 -33.83
CA VAL A 493 8.41 9.39 -33.72
C VAL A 493 9.68 9.75 -32.93
N ALA A 494 10.06 8.90 -31.98
CA ALA A 494 11.28 9.06 -31.18
C ALA A 494 12.59 9.09 -31.99
N LYS A 495 12.61 8.71 -33.28
CA LYS A 495 13.80 8.80 -34.15
C LYS A 495 13.88 10.08 -34.99
N ALA A 496 12.74 10.67 -35.36
CA ALA A 496 12.71 11.85 -36.24
C ALA A 496 13.01 13.14 -35.48
N ASP A 497 12.48 13.30 -34.27
CA ASP A 497 12.75 14.44 -33.37
C ASP A 497 14.15 14.41 -32.74
N ARG A 498 14.89 13.30 -32.87
CA ARG A 498 16.27 13.20 -32.33
C ARG A 498 17.29 14.04 -33.09
N LYS A 499 16.98 14.45 -34.33
CA LYS A 499 17.91 15.22 -35.18
C LYS A 499 17.90 16.73 -34.91
N SER A 500 16.92 17.26 -34.18
CA SER A 500 16.72 18.71 -33.98
C SER A 500 17.15 19.22 -32.60
N VAL A 501 17.78 18.39 -31.75
CA VAL A 501 18.15 18.78 -30.38
C VAL A 501 19.65 18.63 -30.15
N GLU A 502 20.42 19.60 -30.64
CA GLU A 502 21.79 19.82 -30.14
C GLU A 502 21.73 20.37 -28.71
N GLY A 503 22.29 19.64 -27.73
CA GLY A 503 22.47 20.12 -26.36
C GLY A 503 21.97 19.22 -25.22
N LEU A 504 21.45 18.03 -25.49
CA LEU A 504 21.10 17.07 -24.43
C LEU A 504 22.34 16.26 -23.97
N GLU A 505 22.61 16.25 -22.66
CA GLU A 505 23.65 15.39 -22.07
C GLU A 505 23.32 13.90 -22.32
N ALA A 506 24.34 13.14 -22.71
CA ALA A 506 24.26 11.72 -23.08
C ALA A 506 24.02 10.74 -21.90
N GLY A 507 23.30 11.17 -20.85
CA GLY A 507 23.09 10.41 -19.61
C GLY A 507 21.62 10.09 -19.26
N ALA A 508 20.64 10.62 -20.00
CA ALA A 508 19.20 10.49 -19.68
C ALA A 508 18.43 9.66 -20.71
N LEU A 509 18.96 8.50 -21.11
CA LEU A 509 18.30 7.57 -22.01
C LEU A 509 17.85 6.32 -21.23
N SER A 510 16.65 6.33 -20.64
CA SER A 510 16.11 5.09 -20.05
C SER A 510 14.61 4.83 -20.19
N GLU A 511 13.75 5.78 -20.58
CA GLU A 511 12.32 5.48 -20.86
C GLU A 511 11.75 6.27 -22.06
N PRO A 512 10.64 5.83 -22.69
CA PRO A 512 10.05 6.54 -23.82
C PRO A 512 9.51 7.91 -23.36
N ASN A 513 9.98 8.97 -24.02
CA ASN A 513 9.59 10.36 -23.85
C ASN A 513 8.07 10.55 -23.59
N TRP A 514 7.73 11.30 -22.54
CA TRP A 514 6.36 11.76 -22.27
C TRP A 514 6.10 13.11 -22.92
N LEU A 515 4.83 13.38 -23.24
CA LEU A 515 4.35 14.68 -23.70
C LEU A 515 3.47 15.30 -22.63
N ALA A 516 3.93 16.40 -22.03
CA ALA A 516 3.13 17.25 -21.17
C ALA A 516 2.32 18.23 -22.03
N SER A 517 1.01 18.34 -21.77
CA SER A 517 0.11 19.21 -22.53
C SER A 517 -0.73 20.05 -21.58
N LYS A 518 -0.74 21.37 -21.80
CA LYS A 518 -1.74 22.28 -21.21
C LYS A 518 -3.01 22.16 -22.05
N MET A 519 -4.08 21.65 -21.45
CA MET A 519 -5.32 21.40 -22.18
C MET A 519 -6.15 22.69 -22.27
N GLU A 520 -6.63 23.03 -23.46
CA GLU A 520 -7.66 24.08 -23.64
C GLU A 520 -9.02 23.56 -23.14
N ASP A 521 -9.36 22.31 -23.49
CA ASP A 521 -10.53 21.60 -22.97
C ASP A 521 -10.30 21.12 -21.52
N GLN A 522 -11.11 21.65 -20.60
CA GLN A 522 -11.07 21.30 -19.18
C GLN A 522 -11.84 20.03 -18.83
N LYS A 523 -12.54 19.40 -19.78
CA LYS A 523 -13.32 18.18 -19.55
C LYS A 523 -12.43 17.03 -19.08
N PRO A 524 -12.65 16.46 -17.87
CA PRO A 524 -11.86 15.33 -17.36
C PRO A 524 -11.88 14.12 -18.29
N PHE A 525 -10.77 13.38 -18.36
CA PHE A 525 -10.67 12.16 -19.17
C PHE A 525 -11.76 11.15 -18.78
N ALA A 526 -12.09 11.04 -17.48
CA ALA A 526 -13.12 10.11 -17.00
C ALA A 526 -14.54 10.37 -17.52
N LEU A 527 -14.81 11.55 -18.08
CA LEU A 527 -16.09 11.89 -18.72
C LEU A 527 -15.98 11.94 -20.27
N SER A 528 -14.83 11.57 -20.83
CA SER A 528 -14.62 11.49 -22.27
C SER A 528 -15.16 10.18 -22.87
N ASN A 529 -15.52 10.20 -24.15
CA ASN A 529 -15.92 8.99 -24.87
C ASN A 529 -14.79 7.95 -24.90
N ASP A 530 -13.55 8.42 -25.05
CA ASP A 530 -12.35 7.58 -25.13
C ASP A 530 -12.11 6.78 -23.84
N SER A 531 -12.65 7.23 -22.71
CA SER A 531 -12.55 6.50 -21.43
C SER A 531 -13.38 5.22 -21.40
N LEU A 532 -14.42 5.08 -22.24
CA LEU A 532 -15.29 3.91 -22.26
C LEU A 532 -14.64 2.68 -22.94
N GLY A 533 -13.57 2.88 -23.73
CA GLY A 533 -12.87 1.86 -24.49
C GLY A 533 -11.85 1.02 -23.71
N GLY A 534 -12.12 0.68 -22.44
CA GLY A 534 -11.30 -0.26 -21.66
C GLY A 534 -10.54 0.33 -20.46
N TRP A 535 -10.90 1.53 -20.00
CA TRP A 535 -10.40 2.08 -18.73
C TRP A 535 -11.53 2.46 -17.76
N SER A 536 -11.28 2.23 -16.48
CA SER A 536 -12.20 2.59 -15.39
C SER A 536 -11.42 3.16 -14.21
N PRO A 537 -11.94 4.21 -13.55
CA PRO A 537 -11.44 4.67 -12.27
C PRO A 537 -11.38 3.52 -11.26
N PRO A 538 -10.48 3.60 -10.26
CA PRO A 538 -10.53 2.71 -9.11
C PRO A 538 -11.90 2.74 -8.41
N ASP A 539 -12.29 1.63 -7.78
CA ASP A 539 -13.53 1.60 -6.99
C ASP A 539 -13.46 2.66 -5.88
N GLY A 540 -14.54 3.45 -5.71
CA GLY A 540 -14.55 4.57 -4.78
C GLY A 540 -13.88 5.85 -5.28
N TYR A 541 -13.37 5.86 -6.51
CA TYR A 541 -12.65 6.98 -7.11
C TYR A 541 -13.38 7.47 -8.38
N SER A 542 -13.63 8.77 -8.52
CA SER A 542 -14.27 9.37 -9.69
C SER A 542 -13.26 9.75 -10.77
N SER A 543 -12.04 10.13 -10.41
CA SER A 543 -11.07 10.80 -11.27
C SER A 543 -11.56 12.18 -11.76
N LEU A 544 -12.33 12.88 -10.91
CA LEU A 544 -12.89 14.21 -11.18
C LEU A 544 -12.52 15.18 -10.05
N PRO A 545 -12.26 16.47 -10.36
CA PRO A 545 -12.16 17.51 -9.35
C PRO A 545 -13.41 17.64 -8.49
N ILE A 546 -13.24 18.05 -7.22
CA ILE A 546 -14.32 18.23 -6.25
C ILE A 546 -15.42 19.16 -6.80
N ALA A 547 -15.03 20.26 -7.45
CA ALA A 547 -15.98 21.22 -8.03
C ALA A 547 -16.83 20.62 -9.15
N ILE A 548 -16.32 19.63 -9.88
CA ILE A 548 -17.06 18.90 -10.92
C ILE A 548 -17.96 17.84 -10.27
N GLN A 549 -17.45 17.11 -9.26
CA GLN A 549 -18.24 16.11 -8.55
C GLN A 549 -19.51 16.69 -7.91
N LYS A 550 -19.42 17.90 -7.33
CA LYS A 550 -20.55 18.62 -6.72
C LYS A 550 -21.70 18.92 -7.71
N GLN A 551 -21.40 18.97 -9.01
CA GLN A 551 -22.38 19.26 -10.06
C GLN A 551 -23.09 17.99 -10.57
N ILE A 552 -22.53 16.80 -10.31
CA ILE A 552 -23.08 15.53 -10.82
C ILE A 552 -24.25 15.08 -9.94
N PRO A 553 -25.44 14.81 -10.51
CA PRO A 553 -26.58 14.29 -9.76
C PRO A 553 -26.27 12.97 -9.04
N ALA A 554 -26.89 12.75 -7.89
CA ALA A 554 -26.56 11.63 -7.00
C ALA A 554 -26.73 10.25 -7.65
N GLU A 555 -27.69 10.11 -8.57
CA GLU A 555 -27.94 8.90 -9.36
C GLU A 555 -26.82 8.60 -10.38
N PHE A 556 -26.05 9.62 -10.76
CA PHE A 556 -24.90 9.51 -11.65
C PHE A 556 -23.56 9.47 -10.92
N ALA A 557 -23.56 9.48 -9.57
CA ALA A 557 -22.36 9.42 -8.75
C ALA A 557 -21.74 8.01 -8.74
N TYR A 558 -21.22 7.59 -9.90
CA TYR A 558 -20.75 6.22 -10.17
C TYR A 558 -19.64 5.74 -9.21
N TRP A 559 -18.85 6.64 -8.64
CA TRP A 559 -17.81 6.32 -7.66
C TRP A 559 -18.37 5.80 -6.33
N ARG A 560 -19.68 5.97 -6.07
CA ARG A 560 -20.38 5.35 -4.92
C ARG A 560 -20.71 3.87 -5.14
N LYS A 561 -20.48 3.36 -6.35
CA LYS A 561 -20.66 1.97 -6.75
C LYS A 561 -19.31 1.37 -7.14
N GLY A 562 -19.25 0.05 -7.31
CA GLY A 562 -18.03 -0.66 -7.69
C GLY A 562 -18.20 -1.47 -8.99
N GLY A 563 -17.08 -1.77 -9.64
CA GLY A 563 -17.03 -2.68 -10.78
C GLY A 563 -17.86 -2.26 -11.99
N THR A 564 -18.56 -3.20 -12.61
CA THR A 564 -19.32 -2.99 -13.85
C THR A 564 -20.51 -2.04 -13.68
N GLU A 565 -21.09 -1.97 -12.48
CA GLU A 565 -22.20 -1.06 -12.17
C GLU A 565 -21.75 0.40 -12.26
N ALA A 566 -20.59 0.72 -11.66
CA ALA A 566 -19.99 2.06 -11.76
C ALA A 566 -19.75 2.46 -13.22
N ASN A 567 -19.21 1.56 -14.04
CA ASN A 567 -19.00 1.81 -15.46
C ASN A 567 -20.31 2.07 -16.22
N GLY A 568 -21.37 1.32 -15.92
CA GLY A 568 -22.68 1.52 -16.51
C GLY A 568 -23.29 2.87 -16.14
N ILE A 569 -23.20 3.28 -14.87
CA ILE A 569 -23.69 4.59 -14.40
C ILE A 569 -22.89 5.72 -15.08
N ARG A 570 -21.56 5.60 -15.14
CA ARG A 570 -20.70 6.58 -15.80
C ARG A 570 -21.01 6.71 -17.30
N ALA A 571 -21.24 5.59 -17.99
CA ALA A 571 -21.65 5.61 -19.39
C ALA A 571 -22.99 6.35 -19.58
N LYS A 572 -23.98 6.10 -18.70
CA LYS A 572 -25.26 6.82 -18.71
C LYS A 572 -25.08 8.32 -18.43
N LEU A 573 -24.17 8.70 -17.53
CA LEU A 573 -23.84 10.11 -17.28
C LEU A 573 -23.29 10.76 -18.56
N ILE A 574 -22.34 10.12 -19.25
CA ILE A 574 -21.77 10.63 -20.49
C ILE A 574 -22.85 10.81 -21.56
N GLU A 575 -23.77 9.85 -21.71
CA GLU A 575 -24.90 9.96 -22.63
C GLU A 575 -25.90 11.05 -22.23
N ALA A 576 -26.21 11.19 -20.93
CA ALA A 576 -27.06 12.26 -20.42
C ALA A 576 -26.45 13.65 -20.67
N MET A 577 -25.14 13.78 -20.53
CA MET A 577 -24.40 15.01 -20.86
C MET A 577 -24.45 15.31 -22.37
N LYS A 578 -24.29 14.31 -23.23
CA LYS A 578 -24.43 14.48 -24.69
C LYS A 578 -25.85 14.90 -25.09
N ALA A 579 -26.86 14.37 -24.41
CA ALA A 579 -28.26 14.70 -24.65
C ALA A 579 -28.65 16.07 -24.06
N GLY A 580 -27.77 16.76 -23.33
CA GLY A 580 -28.08 18.03 -22.67
C GLY A 580 -28.93 17.89 -21.40
N ASN A 581 -29.16 16.66 -20.92
CA ASN A 581 -29.95 16.40 -19.70
C ASN A 581 -29.15 16.68 -18.41
N VAL A 582 -27.82 16.68 -18.51
CA VAL A 582 -26.90 17.01 -17.41
C VAL A 582 -25.87 18.00 -17.94
N GLU A 583 -25.89 19.22 -17.42
CA GLU A 583 -24.93 20.26 -17.76
C GLU A 583 -23.87 20.36 -16.65
N ILE A 584 -22.59 20.37 -17.04
CA ILE A 584 -21.46 20.44 -16.11
C ILE A 584 -20.53 21.53 -16.61
N ASP A 585 -20.25 22.50 -15.74
CA ASP A 585 -19.23 23.50 -15.95
C ASP A 585 -17.84 22.94 -15.59
N PHE A 586 -17.08 22.56 -16.62
CA PHE A 586 -15.70 22.07 -16.46
C PHE A 586 -14.69 23.16 -16.11
N SER A 587 -15.04 24.44 -16.24
CA SER A 587 -14.19 25.55 -15.82
C SER A 587 -14.31 25.85 -14.31
N ALA A 588 -15.35 25.33 -13.65
CA ALA A 588 -15.62 25.54 -12.23
C ALA A 588 -14.40 25.32 -11.29
N PRO A 589 -13.53 24.32 -11.50
CA PRO A 589 -12.34 24.15 -10.67
C PRO A 589 -11.43 25.39 -10.63
N TYR A 590 -11.38 26.19 -11.70
CA TYR A 590 -10.41 27.27 -11.88
C TYR A 590 -10.98 28.68 -11.65
N LYS A 591 -12.24 28.79 -11.22
CA LYS A 591 -12.87 30.08 -10.91
C LYS A 591 -12.40 30.56 -9.53
N ARG A 592 -11.96 31.82 -9.42
CA ARG A 592 -11.39 32.43 -8.19
C ARG A 592 -12.35 32.48 -6.98
N GLU A 593 -13.65 32.21 -7.14
CA GLU A 593 -14.63 32.19 -6.03
C GLU A 593 -14.38 31.07 -4.99
N VAL A 594 -13.49 30.12 -5.30
CA VAL A 594 -13.02 29.07 -4.38
C VAL A 594 -12.34 29.65 -3.12
N GLU A 595 -11.82 30.88 -3.15
CA GLU A 595 -11.19 31.54 -1.98
C GLU A 595 -12.13 31.69 -0.77
N LYS A 596 -13.46 31.78 -0.97
CA LYS A 596 -14.42 31.89 0.15
C LYS A 596 -14.64 30.59 0.92
N GLU A 597 -14.41 29.43 0.30
CA GLU A 597 -14.39 28.14 1.00
C GLU A 597 -13.11 28.02 1.85
N ASP A 598 -11.99 28.57 1.37
CA ASP A 598 -10.71 28.62 2.10
C ASP A 598 -10.73 29.64 3.26
N GLU A 599 -11.46 30.76 3.15
CA GLU A 599 -11.72 31.69 4.27
C GLU A 599 -12.65 31.07 5.33
N ARG A 600 -13.69 30.33 4.92
CA ARG A 600 -14.50 29.53 5.86
C ARG A 600 -13.68 28.44 6.55
N PHE A 601 -12.72 27.84 5.86
CA PHE A 601 -11.77 26.89 6.40
C PHE A 601 -10.82 27.52 7.44
N ILE A 602 -10.37 28.76 7.23
CA ILE A 602 -9.62 29.55 8.24
C ILE A 602 -10.52 29.94 9.43
N ALA A 603 -11.81 30.19 9.21
CA ALA A 603 -12.78 30.45 10.28
C ALA A 603 -13.11 29.19 11.12
N GLU A 604 -13.19 28.00 10.50
CA GLU A 604 -13.33 26.70 11.18
C GLU A 604 -12.13 26.41 12.11
N ILE A 605 -10.93 26.83 11.73
CA ILE A 605 -9.72 26.75 12.57
C ILE A 605 -9.80 27.67 13.81
N LYS A 606 -10.55 28.78 13.74
CA LYS A 606 -10.77 29.69 14.89
C LYS A 606 -11.81 29.18 15.90
N MET A 607 -12.61 28.17 15.56
CA MET A 607 -13.65 27.61 16.43
C MET A 607 -13.15 26.54 17.43
N SER A 608 -11.84 26.31 17.50
CA SER A 608 -11.25 25.33 18.43
C SER A 608 -10.99 25.92 19.81
N MET A 609 -11.33 25.19 20.86
CA MET A 609 -11.05 25.56 22.26
C MET A 609 -9.53 25.52 22.53
N PRO A 610 -8.96 26.52 23.22
CA PRO A 610 -7.52 26.76 23.21
C PRO A 610 -6.67 25.63 23.80
N ILE A 611 -5.44 25.49 23.28
CA ILE A 611 -4.37 24.68 23.87
C ILE A 611 -3.97 25.29 25.21
N ALA A 612 -4.19 24.56 26.28
CA ALA A 612 -3.92 24.99 27.65
C ALA A 612 -2.42 24.86 28.01
N LYS A 613 -1.74 23.82 27.51
CA LYS A 613 -0.32 23.58 27.81
C LYS A 613 0.40 22.82 26.69
N VAL A 614 1.66 23.19 26.45
CA VAL A 614 2.58 22.47 25.55
C VAL A 614 3.84 22.08 26.31
N ASP A 615 4.16 20.78 26.37
CA ASP A 615 5.44 20.27 26.85
C ASP A 615 6.36 20.02 25.65
N GLY A 616 7.35 20.90 25.50
CA GLY A 616 8.23 20.93 24.34
C GLY A 616 9.11 19.69 24.17
N GLU A 617 9.59 19.12 25.28
CA GLU A 617 10.52 17.98 25.29
C GLU A 617 9.79 16.67 25.03
N LYS A 618 8.61 16.51 25.64
CA LYS A 618 7.79 15.28 25.49
C LYS A 618 6.80 15.35 24.32
N ARG A 619 6.72 16.50 23.67
CA ARG A 619 5.75 16.84 22.60
C ARG A 619 4.31 16.57 22.99
N LEU A 620 3.97 16.93 24.23
CA LEU A 620 2.60 16.79 24.75
C LEU A 620 1.86 18.10 24.57
N VAL A 621 0.62 18.01 24.09
CA VAL A 621 -0.29 19.13 23.92
C VAL A 621 -1.55 18.80 24.70
N THR A 622 -1.81 19.60 25.74
CA THR A 622 -3.02 19.51 26.56
C THR A 622 -3.92 20.67 26.21
N GLY A 623 -5.20 20.41 25.97
CA GLY A 623 -6.17 21.48 25.71
C GLY A 623 -7.57 21.08 26.13
N VAL A 624 -8.42 22.10 26.17
CA VAL A 624 -9.83 21.95 26.50
C VAL A 624 -10.56 21.48 25.25
N VAL A 625 -11.35 20.42 25.36
CA VAL A 625 -12.21 19.93 24.27
C VAL A 625 -13.59 20.58 24.38
N MET A 626 -14.12 20.64 25.61
CA MET A 626 -15.38 21.31 25.96
C MET A 626 -15.33 21.86 27.38
N GLU A 627 -16.01 22.98 27.62
CA GLU A 627 -16.08 23.64 28.94
C GLU A 627 -17.55 23.98 29.27
N PRO A 628 -18.02 23.78 30.51
CA PRO A 628 -19.38 24.11 30.88
C PRO A 628 -19.71 25.60 30.77
N ASP A 629 -20.97 25.87 30.46
CA ASP A 629 -21.54 27.23 30.37
C ASP A 629 -20.85 28.16 29.36
N GLU A 630 -20.04 27.60 28.46
CA GLU A 630 -19.54 28.28 27.26
C GLU A 630 -20.57 28.13 26.13
N VAL A 631 -20.88 29.23 25.47
CA VAL A 631 -21.86 29.30 24.38
C VAL A 631 -21.16 28.86 23.09
N ASP A 632 -21.67 27.81 22.44
CA ASP A 632 -21.15 27.37 21.15
C ASP A 632 -21.59 28.29 19.99
N SER A 633 -21.13 28.02 18.76
CA SER A 633 -21.51 28.82 17.58
C SER A 633 -23.00 28.78 17.22
N GLN A 634 -23.76 27.87 17.82
CA GLN A 634 -25.19 27.71 17.60
C GLN A 634 -26.01 28.44 18.68
N GLY A 635 -25.34 29.01 19.69
CA GLY A 635 -25.97 29.75 20.79
C GLY A 635 -26.35 28.87 21.97
N ASP A 636 -25.93 27.60 21.98
CA ASP A 636 -26.29 26.62 23.01
C ASP A 636 -25.18 26.51 24.06
N THR A 637 -25.56 26.30 25.32
CA THR A 637 -24.63 25.96 26.41
C THR A 637 -24.66 24.46 26.66
N THR A 638 -23.49 23.86 26.90
CA THR A 638 -23.43 22.43 27.21
C THR A 638 -23.41 22.19 28.72
N ASP A 639 -24.35 21.35 29.17
CA ASP A 639 -24.46 20.89 30.55
C ASP A 639 -23.25 20.02 30.98
N PRO A 640 -22.71 20.17 32.21
CA PRO A 640 -21.58 19.39 32.73
C PRO A 640 -21.75 17.87 32.62
N ASP A 641 -22.95 17.33 32.86
CA ASP A 641 -23.18 15.88 32.79
C ASP A 641 -23.17 15.40 31.34
N ALA A 642 -23.56 16.25 30.39
CA ALA A 642 -23.46 15.96 28.96
C ALA A 642 -21.99 15.94 28.49
N ILE A 643 -21.18 16.88 28.96
CA ILE A 643 -19.73 16.92 28.71
C ILE A 643 -19.05 15.67 29.28
N GLU A 644 -19.40 15.28 30.51
CA GLU A 644 -18.88 14.06 31.14
C GLU A 644 -19.23 12.81 30.35
N ARG A 645 -20.50 12.64 29.97
CA ARG A 645 -20.93 11.53 29.12
C ARG A 645 -20.20 11.52 27.78
N ALA A 646 -20.01 12.67 27.15
CA ALA A 646 -19.29 12.78 25.87
C ALA A 646 -17.83 12.36 26.01
N GLY A 647 -17.12 12.86 27.02
CA GLY A 647 -15.72 12.51 27.29
C GLY A 647 -15.53 11.04 27.65
N HIS A 648 -16.39 10.49 28.50
CA HIS A 648 -16.35 9.06 28.86
C HIS A 648 -16.69 8.15 27.69
N ASN A 649 -17.71 8.48 26.89
CA ASN A 649 -18.05 7.70 25.70
C ASN A 649 -16.95 7.76 24.64
N PHE A 650 -16.33 8.93 24.45
CA PHE A 650 -15.18 9.08 23.56
C PHE A 650 -14.07 8.12 23.95
N LEU A 651 -13.68 8.07 25.23
CA LEU A 651 -12.61 7.20 25.72
C LEU A 651 -13.00 5.72 25.68
N ALA A 652 -14.22 5.36 26.10
CA ALA A 652 -14.69 3.97 26.11
C ALA A 652 -14.79 3.34 24.72
N LYS A 653 -15.05 4.18 23.70
CA LYS A 653 -15.19 3.77 22.29
C LYS A 653 -13.94 4.06 21.45
N TYR A 654 -12.89 4.60 22.07
CA TYR A 654 -11.68 5.01 21.38
C TYR A 654 -11.04 3.81 20.67
N ASN A 655 -10.61 4.01 19.43
CA ASN A 655 -10.02 2.99 18.57
C ASN A 655 -11.00 1.88 18.10
N ARG A 656 -12.31 2.03 18.38
CA ARG A 656 -13.38 1.15 17.88
C ARG A 656 -14.41 1.93 17.05
N GLU A 657 -14.95 3.02 17.60
CA GLU A 657 -15.97 3.87 16.96
C GLU A 657 -15.58 5.35 16.96
N THR A 658 -14.84 5.80 17.97
CA THR A 658 -14.32 7.18 18.06
C THR A 658 -12.83 7.21 17.74
N GLN A 659 -12.40 8.27 17.04
CA GLN A 659 -11.02 8.46 16.60
C GLN A 659 -10.60 9.91 16.79
N LEU A 660 -9.30 10.13 17.00
CA LEU A 660 -8.72 11.46 16.86
C LEU A 660 -8.69 11.83 15.40
N GLY A 661 -9.06 13.09 15.13
CA GLY A 661 -9.02 13.65 13.80
C GLY A 661 -8.36 15.02 13.77
N LEU A 662 -7.67 15.33 12.67
CA LEU A 662 -7.19 16.68 12.41
C LEU A 662 -8.28 17.39 11.61
N LEU A 663 -8.81 18.50 12.16
CA LEU A 663 -9.85 19.34 11.55
C LEU A 663 -11.12 18.58 11.14
N HIS A 664 -11.45 17.49 11.84
CA HIS A 664 -12.61 16.59 11.58
C HIS A 664 -12.74 16.07 10.14
N LYS A 665 -11.65 16.13 9.37
CA LYS A 665 -11.60 15.71 7.96
C LYS A 665 -10.60 14.58 7.74
N MET A 666 -9.59 14.49 8.61
CA MET A 666 -8.61 13.40 8.62
C MET A 666 -8.73 12.62 9.91
N PHE A 667 -9.15 11.36 9.84
CA PHE A 667 -9.21 10.44 10.99
C PHE A 667 -8.24 9.28 10.77
N GLY A 668 -7.73 8.72 11.87
CA GLY A 668 -6.71 7.67 11.83
C GLY A 668 -5.31 8.25 12.11
N GLU A 669 -4.31 7.89 11.31
CA GLU A 669 -2.91 8.19 11.62
C GLU A 669 -2.46 9.56 11.15
N ILE A 670 -2.94 10.56 11.87
CA ILE A 670 -2.58 11.97 11.70
C ILE A 670 -1.31 12.35 12.48
N GLY A 671 -0.56 11.37 12.98
CA GLY A 671 0.66 11.60 13.76
C GLY A 671 0.41 12.18 15.15
N VAL A 672 -0.75 11.88 15.76
CA VAL A 672 -1.04 12.17 17.16
C VAL A 672 -1.46 10.90 17.90
N GLU A 673 -1.05 10.78 19.15
CA GLU A 673 -1.44 9.69 20.04
C GLU A 673 -2.23 10.27 21.21
N LEU A 674 -3.41 9.71 21.50
CA LEU A 674 -4.13 10.04 22.74
C LEU A 674 -3.29 9.59 23.94
N VAL A 675 -2.99 10.51 24.85
CA VAL A 675 -2.23 10.23 26.08
C VAL A 675 -3.17 10.13 27.27
N GLU A 676 -4.06 11.11 27.43
CA GLU A 676 -5.08 11.08 28.48
C GLU A 676 -6.33 11.87 28.04
N SER A 677 -7.47 11.52 28.64
CA SER A 677 -8.76 12.18 28.45
C SER A 677 -9.52 12.10 29.77
N TRP A 678 -9.89 13.23 30.35
CA TRP A 678 -10.51 13.28 31.68
C TRP A 678 -11.49 14.45 31.83
N ILE A 679 -12.29 14.40 32.90
CA ILE A 679 -13.14 15.50 33.33
C ILE A 679 -12.49 16.20 34.53
N THR A 680 -12.43 17.52 34.47
CA THR A 680 -11.82 18.36 35.50
C THR A 680 -12.63 18.31 36.80
N PRO A 681 -12.08 17.79 37.91
CA PRO A 681 -12.85 17.55 39.14
C PRO A 681 -13.15 18.83 39.94
N GLU A 682 -12.33 19.85 39.79
CA GLU A 682 -12.45 21.16 40.44
C GLU A 682 -11.82 22.26 39.57
N VAL A 683 -12.12 23.52 39.84
CA VAL A 683 -11.53 24.63 39.09
C VAL A 683 -10.01 24.58 39.25
N MET A 684 -9.28 24.47 38.15
CA MET A 684 -7.82 24.33 38.16
C MET A 684 -7.16 25.16 37.05
N THR A 685 -5.85 25.39 37.18
CA THR A 685 -5.06 26.09 36.15
C THR A 685 -4.15 25.08 35.46
N ILE A 686 -4.22 25.01 34.13
CA ILE A 686 -3.38 24.14 33.31
C ILE A 686 -2.59 25.03 32.35
N GLY A 687 -1.27 25.03 32.48
CA GLY A 687 -0.41 26.01 31.81
C GLY A 687 -0.76 27.43 32.24
N ASN A 688 -1.20 28.26 31.29
CA ASN A 688 -1.61 29.65 31.55
C ASN A 688 -3.14 29.85 31.52
N GLN A 689 -3.92 28.79 31.36
CA GLN A 689 -5.38 28.86 31.24
C GLN A 689 -6.06 28.39 32.53
N LYS A 690 -7.04 29.17 33.01
CA LYS A 690 -7.96 28.77 34.08
C LYS A 690 -9.09 27.94 33.46
N VAL A 691 -9.32 26.74 34.01
CA VAL A 691 -10.27 25.75 33.50
C VAL A 691 -11.35 25.48 34.55
N LYS A 692 -12.62 25.50 34.16
CA LYS A 692 -13.76 25.27 35.06
C LYS A 692 -13.89 23.80 35.47
N LYS A 693 -14.49 23.56 36.66
CA LYS A 693 -14.94 22.22 37.08
C LYS A 693 -15.93 21.67 36.04
N GLY A 694 -15.81 20.39 35.69
CA GLY A 694 -16.68 19.73 34.71
C GLY A 694 -16.20 19.84 33.25
N SER A 695 -15.10 20.55 32.98
CA SER A 695 -14.52 20.63 31.63
C SER A 695 -13.91 19.32 31.19
N TRP A 696 -14.07 18.97 29.91
CA TRP A 696 -13.39 17.83 29.30
C TRP A 696 -12.05 18.29 28.72
N LEU A 697 -10.96 17.70 29.22
CA LEU A 697 -9.62 17.92 28.69
C LEU A 697 -9.04 16.66 28.07
N MET A 698 -8.13 16.90 27.14
CA MET A 698 -7.41 15.87 26.45
C MET A 698 -5.94 16.27 26.30
N THR A 699 -5.06 15.29 26.49
CA THR A 699 -3.64 15.41 26.15
C THR A 699 -3.32 14.47 25.01
N VAL A 700 -2.68 15.02 23.98
CA VAL A 700 -2.16 14.24 22.86
C VAL A 700 -0.65 14.38 22.77
N ARG A 701 0.01 13.33 22.31
CA ARG A 701 1.42 13.36 21.93
C ARG A 701 1.54 13.54 20.43
N VAL A 702 2.23 14.58 20.00
CA VAL A 702 2.41 14.90 18.58
C VAL A 702 3.69 14.24 18.08
N LYS A 703 3.54 13.21 17.25
CA LYS A 703 4.64 12.47 16.60
C LYS A 703 5.05 13.11 15.27
N ASP A 704 4.12 13.77 14.59
CA ASP A 704 4.37 14.43 13.31
C ASP A 704 5.09 15.78 13.49
N ASP A 705 6.24 15.95 12.85
CA ASP A 705 7.09 17.13 12.99
C ASP A 705 6.47 18.39 12.37
N VAL A 706 5.64 18.23 11.34
CA VAL A 706 4.97 19.36 10.65
C VAL A 706 3.83 19.87 11.51
N LEU A 707 2.96 18.98 11.99
CA LEU A 707 1.90 19.26 12.93
C LEU A 707 2.46 19.88 14.22
N TRP A 708 3.57 19.35 14.72
CA TRP A 708 4.28 19.92 15.87
C TRP A 708 4.76 21.35 15.62
N ARG A 709 5.29 21.63 14.42
CA ARG A 709 5.71 22.98 14.03
C ARG A 709 4.51 23.92 13.92
N LYS A 710 3.42 23.49 13.28
CA LYS A 710 2.16 24.27 13.17
C LYS A 710 1.58 24.64 14.54
N ILE A 711 1.61 23.70 15.49
CA ILE A 711 1.19 23.96 16.88
C ILE A 711 2.11 24.98 17.55
N LYS A 712 3.44 24.84 17.42
CA LYS A 712 4.40 25.81 17.97
C LYS A 712 4.32 27.20 17.33
N ASN A 713 3.93 27.27 16.06
CA ASN A 713 3.74 28.50 15.32
C ASN A 713 2.37 29.16 15.58
N GLY A 714 1.47 28.52 16.35
CA GLY A 714 0.13 29.02 16.61
C GLY A 714 -0.85 28.89 15.43
N GLU A 715 -0.52 28.06 14.43
CA GLU A 715 -1.38 27.79 13.27
C GLU A 715 -2.49 26.78 13.61
N ILE A 716 -2.28 25.95 14.63
CA ILE A 716 -3.29 25.05 15.22
C ILE A 716 -3.38 25.40 16.69
N THR A 717 -4.53 25.94 17.09
CA THR A 717 -4.68 26.61 18.38
C THR A 717 -5.56 25.86 19.36
N GLY A 718 -6.22 24.75 18.98
CA GLY A 718 -7.17 24.11 19.86
C GLY A 718 -7.72 22.73 19.45
N PHE A 719 -8.55 22.16 20.34
CA PHE A 719 -9.33 20.94 20.10
C PHE A 719 -10.79 21.27 19.75
N SER A 720 -11.49 20.33 19.10
CA SER A 720 -12.91 20.47 18.75
C SER A 720 -13.61 19.12 18.68
N ILE A 721 -14.92 19.07 18.92
CA ILE A 721 -15.77 17.87 18.85
C ILE A 721 -16.44 17.76 17.47
N GLY A 722 -16.18 16.68 16.73
CA GLY A 722 -16.56 16.56 15.32
C GLY A 722 -17.96 16.01 15.05
N GLY A 723 -18.95 16.38 15.87
CA GLY A 723 -20.32 15.87 15.77
C GLY A 723 -21.34 16.94 15.39
N LEU A 724 -22.26 16.62 14.48
CA LEU A 724 -23.55 17.29 14.38
C LEU A 724 -24.42 16.83 15.57
N ALA A 725 -24.73 17.73 16.50
CA ALA A 725 -25.74 17.47 17.52
C ALA A 725 -27.13 17.39 16.85
N ALA A 726 -27.87 16.31 17.09
CA ALA A 726 -29.27 16.24 16.75
C ALA A 726 -30.07 16.96 17.85
N VAL A 727 -30.53 18.18 17.55
CA VAL A 727 -31.43 18.94 18.43
C VAL A 727 -32.72 18.14 18.61
N THR A 728 -32.95 17.63 19.83
CA THR A 728 -34.25 17.08 20.19
C THR A 728 -35.10 18.26 20.64
N GLN A 729 -36.06 18.69 19.81
CA GLN A 729 -37.04 19.69 20.22
C GLN A 729 -37.83 19.17 21.41
N SER A 730 -37.59 19.74 22.59
CA SER A 730 -38.47 19.60 23.74
C SER A 730 -39.82 20.23 23.40
N ARG A 731 -40.86 19.40 23.34
CA ARG A 731 -42.25 19.85 23.35
C ARG A 731 -42.48 20.72 24.58
N THR A 732 -42.78 21.99 24.37
CA THR A 732 -43.38 22.84 25.39
C THR A 732 -44.86 22.48 25.49
N VAL A 733 -45.24 22.00 26.69
CA VAL A 733 -46.57 21.81 27.30
C VAL A 733 -47.73 21.45 26.38
#